data_AF-A0A916FZA4-F1
#
_entry.id   AF-A0A916FZA4-F1
#
_cell.length_a   1.000
_cell.length_b   1.000
_cell.length_c   1.000
_cell.angle_alpha   90.00
_cell.angle_beta   90.00
_cell.angle_gamma   90.00
#
_symmetry.space_group_name_H-M   'P 1'
#
loop_
_entity.id
_entity.type
_entity.pdbx_description
1 polymer ?
#
loop_
_entity_poly.entity_id
_entity_poly.type
_entity_poly.pdbx_seq_one_letter_code
_entity_poly.pdbx_strand_id
1 'polypeptide(L)'
;MRRRFGRRRGGNGADEARGSLDVARILEKLAASAALGVRDLEALDVEGLPPGLAVVASAEADDGRVLVVAAPREAGDALLAALAAIGSAEEAAAYRAGVVVVAPSWPLPARRRLSLVGDVPFVLRAIELPELAGGTLAVAPEPLDESPWLARDQLAAHLAEPAERELAERALEGLAGLGAKHGGTTRVHGRSLELVLVARRVAAVRIDDDGVLLDTILPQRRSERLSAESLGDAFDRLEGGLRKRVHDRDVREGEEGLRARAVGPLGALLGLRNLVPWPRGGADVEAVDLLGIDAGGHPVVGALRERLGLVGLGAALDALVALRPALPALLAAAAAPLRFETPRLVLAAAEFEPIVERVLRWFAISTTQVEVRQVAGRDAELVLGGTIVSANPLRRTSPPPARPEADDRSRERSDSRRGRGGRERPEGERNARGPRGESGPAPDRTPRDREAARPEAAASGFEEVSLFDLDVAEESPTEEGARDEAGRSRRGRRRRRGRGRGRVRSESGEASAEDARPEPGDAEERAPRAVSERSEDEALDDDDHDLVDEIVVLSPDAPEFIEEPAPAYEEDDEEADDADPEAERMHRERALRRRARVAKAAPPIPVEAPAPKPQRPKRIAILAHADRDSVAAAVLLARDVRLLEGIWVYPQADLMTFFRGVATDLREETPIHVIGFAASPARDVIQAAALYRDRLVWYDHHSWPPEDIERLKAAIGGDAVFVTPGTRSSLPAVLAQCGRRSRFSDKLVDLVCARFTQHDFERWGRVWWSRLASVASRPGERRADLEPLLAGRPSDLAREAAAAQTPEPPAEVSYVAERDFRLVHFGGLSLVVVPVPPELDVHLAARVARERYGAALSLAFHEGDDLLVLCADEQTGRRSLDVLAMSEHLAAKHDWIEAMPEADHVARIPVRRLALHPERLDEVLADIATGRSILDG
;
A
#
# COMPACT_ATOMS: atom_id res chain seq x y z
N MET A 1 32.42 24.61 3.46
CA MET A 1 30.96 24.65 3.71
C MET A 1 30.34 23.37 3.14
N ARG A 2 29.33 22.76 3.77
CA ARG A 2 28.54 21.64 3.20
C ARG A 2 27.05 21.93 3.38
N ARG A 3 26.33 22.31 2.31
CA ARG A 3 24.87 22.47 2.35
C ARG A 3 24.22 21.08 2.40
N ARG A 4 23.53 20.76 3.50
CA ARG A 4 22.71 19.54 3.60
C ARG A 4 21.38 19.79 2.88
N PHE A 5 21.10 19.04 1.81
CA PHE A 5 19.78 19.03 1.16
C PHE A 5 18.78 18.22 1.99
N GLY A 6 18.27 18.82 3.07
CA GLY A 6 17.15 18.27 3.83
C GLY A 6 15.84 18.48 3.08
N ARG A 7 15.48 17.57 2.16
CA ARG A 7 14.11 17.50 1.63
C ARG A 7 13.16 17.06 2.74
N ARG A 8 12.46 18.01 3.37
CA ARG A 8 11.21 17.72 4.09
C ARG A 8 10.26 17.04 3.10
N ARG A 9 9.88 15.79 3.36
CA ARG A 9 8.64 15.23 2.80
C ARG A 9 7.51 15.69 3.71
N GLY A 10 6.68 16.63 3.24
CA GLY A 10 5.44 16.98 3.92
C GLY A 10 4.45 15.81 3.83
N GLY A 11 3.66 15.61 4.88
CA GLY A 11 2.69 14.51 4.98
C GLY A 11 1.37 14.74 4.24
N ASN A 12 1.36 15.50 3.14
CA ASN A 12 0.14 16.04 2.50
C ASN A 12 -0.54 15.09 1.50
N GLY A 13 -0.25 13.78 1.55
CA GLY A 13 -0.68 12.79 0.55
C GLY A 13 -2.19 12.55 0.42
N ALA A 14 -3.03 13.24 1.19
CA ALA A 14 -4.48 13.23 1.05
C ALA A 14 -5.01 14.34 0.12
N ASP A 15 -4.42 15.54 0.16
CA ASP A 15 -4.83 16.67 -0.69
C ASP A 15 -4.22 16.58 -2.09
N GLU A 16 -2.95 16.15 -2.21
CA GLU A 16 -2.29 15.96 -3.51
C GLU A 16 -2.94 14.85 -4.38
N ALA A 17 -3.78 13.99 -3.79
CA ALA A 17 -4.53 12.95 -4.50
C ALA A 17 -5.78 13.49 -5.25
N ARG A 18 -6.18 14.75 -5.02
CA ARG A 18 -7.28 15.40 -5.75
C ARG A 18 -6.76 16.02 -7.06
N GLY A 19 -6.61 15.17 -8.07
CA GLY A 19 -6.22 15.58 -9.44
C GLY A 19 -7.08 16.74 -9.98
N SER A 20 -6.47 17.60 -10.80
CA SER A 20 -7.04 18.88 -11.26
C SER A 20 -8.38 18.71 -11.96
N LEU A 21 -9.35 19.57 -11.61
CA LEU A 21 -10.65 19.56 -12.27
C LEU A 21 -10.54 20.06 -13.72
N ASP A 22 -11.21 19.37 -14.64
CA ASP A 22 -11.39 19.82 -16.03
C ASP A 22 -12.45 20.94 -16.07
N VAL A 23 -12.00 22.16 -15.80
CA VAL A 23 -12.85 23.36 -15.68
C VAL A 23 -13.66 23.58 -16.95
N ALA A 24 -13.03 23.45 -18.12
CA ALA A 24 -13.67 23.69 -19.41
C ALA A 24 -14.84 22.72 -19.66
N ARG A 25 -14.60 21.42 -19.49
CA ARG A 25 -15.63 20.38 -19.67
C ARG A 25 -16.75 20.43 -18.63
N ILE A 26 -16.46 20.89 -17.41
CA ILE A 26 -17.48 21.12 -16.39
C ILE A 26 -18.36 22.31 -16.78
N LEU A 27 -17.78 23.43 -17.24
CA LEU A 27 -18.53 24.59 -17.72
C LEU A 27 -19.38 24.26 -18.96
N GLU A 28 -18.85 23.48 -19.90
CA GLU A 28 -19.58 22.97 -21.07
C GLU A 28 -20.84 22.19 -20.65
N LYS A 29 -20.69 21.22 -19.72
CA LYS A 29 -21.84 20.45 -19.17
C LYS A 29 -22.85 21.34 -18.44
N LEU A 30 -22.39 22.35 -17.70
CA LEU A 30 -23.30 23.30 -17.03
C LEU A 30 -24.07 24.15 -18.05
N ALA A 31 -23.40 24.67 -19.08
CA ALA A 31 -24.01 25.49 -20.13
C ALA A 31 -25.01 24.70 -21.00
N ALA A 32 -24.79 23.40 -21.18
CA ALA A 32 -25.75 22.50 -21.83
C ALA A 32 -27.00 22.19 -20.96
N SER A 33 -26.94 22.40 -19.65
CA SER A 33 -27.97 21.95 -18.73
C SER A 33 -29.13 22.94 -18.56
N ALA A 34 -30.24 22.67 -19.25
CA ALA A 34 -31.49 23.42 -19.14
C ALA A 34 -32.06 23.50 -17.69
N ALA A 35 -31.64 22.61 -16.78
CA ALA A 35 -32.07 22.60 -15.38
C ALA A 35 -31.53 23.79 -14.55
N LEU A 36 -30.44 24.43 -14.99
CA LEU A 36 -29.89 25.60 -14.30
C LEU A 36 -30.73 26.86 -14.57
N GLY A 37 -31.12 27.06 -15.83
CA GLY A 37 -31.84 28.25 -16.30
C GLY A 37 -30.95 29.49 -16.45
N VAL A 38 -29.70 29.31 -16.88
CA VAL A 38 -28.66 30.37 -16.91
C VAL A 38 -28.05 30.55 -18.30
N ARG A 39 -27.40 31.69 -18.54
CA ARG A 39 -26.65 32.06 -19.75
C ARG A 39 -25.31 32.68 -19.36
N ASP A 40 -24.41 32.84 -20.33
CA ASP A 40 -23.15 33.59 -20.17
C ASP A 40 -22.30 33.13 -18.97
N LEU A 41 -22.03 31.82 -18.94
CA LEU A 41 -21.24 31.13 -17.91
C LEU A 41 -19.75 31.48 -18.00
N GLU A 42 -19.27 32.33 -17.08
CA GLU A 42 -17.87 32.75 -16.97
C GLU A 42 -17.20 32.11 -15.74
N ALA A 43 -16.01 31.53 -15.92
CA ALA A 43 -15.21 31.00 -14.80
C ALA A 43 -14.79 32.11 -13.82
N LEU A 44 -14.86 31.85 -12.52
CA LEU A 44 -14.36 32.73 -11.47
C LEU A 44 -13.21 32.06 -10.72
N ASP A 45 -12.06 32.75 -10.64
CA ASP A 45 -11.03 32.40 -9.67
C ASP A 45 -11.43 32.92 -8.29
N VAL A 46 -11.17 32.13 -7.24
CA VAL A 46 -11.59 32.41 -5.86
C VAL A 46 -10.39 32.23 -4.95
N GLU A 47 -9.84 33.34 -4.48
CA GLU A 47 -8.62 33.36 -3.68
C GLU A 47 -8.72 32.42 -2.46
N GLY A 48 -7.84 31.40 -2.43
CA GLY A 48 -7.77 30.39 -1.37
C GLY A 48 -8.62 29.14 -1.60
N LEU A 49 -9.38 29.05 -2.69
CA LEU A 49 -10.14 27.85 -3.05
C LEU A 49 -9.20 26.75 -3.58
N PRO A 50 -9.22 25.52 -3.04
CA PRO A 50 -8.39 24.44 -3.58
C PRO A 50 -8.86 24.04 -5.00
N PRO A 51 -7.97 23.94 -5.99
CA PRO A 51 -8.35 23.70 -7.40
C PRO A 51 -8.93 22.30 -7.67
N GLY A 52 -8.85 21.39 -6.69
CA GLY A 52 -9.50 20.08 -6.69
C GLY A 52 -10.84 20.01 -5.92
N LEU A 53 -11.39 21.14 -5.46
CA LEU A 53 -12.62 21.18 -4.64
C LEU A 53 -13.89 21.32 -5.48
N ALA A 54 -14.00 22.40 -6.26
CA ALA A 54 -15.13 22.68 -7.14
C ALA A 54 -14.73 23.69 -8.23
N VAL A 55 -15.50 23.75 -9.32
CA VAL A 55 -15.51 24.85 -10.28
C VAL A 55 -16.48 25.92 -9.79
N VAL A 56 -16.08 27.19 -9.81
CA VAL A 56 -16.93 28.35 -9.51
C VAL A 56 -17.10 29.17 -10.79
N ALA A 57 -18.34 29.60 -11.06
CA ALA A 57 -18.68 30.39 -12.23
C ALA A 57 -19.73 31.46 -11.91
N SER A 58 -19.64 32.58 -12.63
CA SER A 58 -20.72 33.55 -12.77
C SER A 58 -21.62 33.13 -13.93
N ALA A 59 -22.92 33.44 -13.84
CA ALA A 59 -23.83 33.40 -14.99
C ALA A 59 -24.91 34.49 -14.86
N GLU A 60 -25.63 34.77 -15.94
CA GLU A 60 -26.86 35.58 -15.91
C GLU A 60 -28.09 34.67 -15.95
N ALA A 61 -29.13 35.02 -15.20
CA ALA A 61 -30.44 34.38 -15.21
C ALA A 61 -31.54 35.45 -15.43
N ASP A 62 -32.80 35.04 -15.62
CA ASP A 62 -33.88 35.99 -15.93
C ASP A 62 -34.16 36.99 -14.78
N ASP A 63 -33.82 36.65 -13.53
CA ASP A 63 -33.83 37.54 -12.34
C ASP A 63 -32.49 38.27 -12.08
N GLY A 64 -31.55 38.18 -13.03
CA GLY A 64 -30.19 38.77 -12.98
C GLY A 64 -29.09 37.77 -12.62
N ARG A 65 -27.91 38.31 -12.28
CA ARG A 65 -26.68 37.53 -12.04
C ARG A 65 -26.84 36.48 -10.94
N VAL A 66 -26.26 35.31 -11.17
CA VAL A 66 -26.30 34.12 -10.30
C VAL A 66 -24.89 33.53 -10.17
N LEU A 67 -24.57 32.97 -9.00
CA LEU A 67 -23.33 32.20 -8.80
C LEU A 67 -23.62 30.71 -9.02
N VAL A 68 -22.88 30.04 -9.90
CA VAL A 68 -22.98 28.60 -10.16
C VAL A 68 -21.70 27.92 -9.67
N VAL A 69 -21.83 26.89 -8.82
CA VAL A 69 -20.68 26.17 -8.27
C VAL A 69 -20.89 24.67 -8.39
N ALA A 70 -19.94 23.98 -9.02
CA ALA A 70 -20.07 22.57 -9.39
C ALA A 70 -18.88 21.73 -8.91
N ALA A 71 -19.15 20.65 -8.16
CA ALA A 71 -18.15 19.63 -7.85
C ALA A 71 -18.53 18.31 -8.53
N PRO A 72 -17.67 17.72 -9.38
CA PRO A 72 -17.99 16.49 -10.12
C PRO A 72 -17.87 15.21 -9.27
N ARG A 73 -17.77 15.33 -7.94
CA ARG A 73 -17.62 14.21 -7.00
C ARG A 73 -18.60 14.31 -5.82
N GLU A 74 -18.49 15.38 -5.01
CA GLU A 74 -19.24 15.51 -3.76
C GLU A 74 -19.98 16.86 -3.65
N ALA A 75 -21.31 16.81 -3.51
CA ALA A 75 -22.13 18.02 -3.30
C ALA A 75 -21.75 18.83 -2.05
N GLY A 76 -21.19 18.17 -1.03
CA GLY A 76 -20.71 18.86 0.16
C GLY A 76 -19.57 19.84 -0.14
N ASP A 77 -18.72 19.51 -1.11
CA ASP A 77 -17.54 20.31 -1.45
C ASP A 77 -17.91 21.46 -2.40
N ALA A 78 -18.88 21.25 -3.30
CA ALA A 78 -19.54 22.32 -4.03
C ALA A 78 -20.22 23.34 -3.08
N LEU A 79 -20.86 22.87 -2.01
CA LEU A 79 -21.46 23.73 -1.00
C LEU A 79 -20.42 24.56 -0.24
N LEU A 80 -19.30 23.95 0.21
CA LEU A 80 -18.22 24.71 0.86
C LEU A 80 -17.62 25.75 -0.09
N ALA A 81 -17.40 25.39 -1.36
CA ALA A 81 -16.88 26.30 -2.37
C ALA A 81 -17.82 27.49 -2.64
N ALA A 82 -19.13 27.28 -2.69
CA ALA A 82 -20.11 28.36 -2.85
C ALA A 82 -20.14 29.30 -1.64
N LEU A 83 -20.12 28.76 -0.42
CA LEU A 83 -20.05 29.54 0.81
C LEU A 83 -18.70 30.27 0.98
N ALA A 84 -17.65 29.78 0.35
CA ALA A 84 -16.31 30.38 0.34
C ALA A 84 -16.16 31.50 -0.69
N ALA A 85 -16.74 31.31 -1.88
CA ALA A 85 -16.79 32.29 -2.98
C ALA A 85 -17.67 33.50 -2.65
N ILE A 86 -18.64 33.34 -1.75
CA ILE A 86 -19.44 34.45 -1.22
C ILE A 86 -18.75 34.96 0.05
N GLY A 87 -17.74 35.79 -0.18
CA GLY A 87 -16.82 36.36 0.80
C GLY A 87 -17.45 37.42 1.71
N SER A 88 -18.67 37.88 1.44
CA SER A 88 -19.44 38.76 2.32
C SER A 88 -20.94 38.81 1.93
N ALA A 89 -21.76 39.47 2.75
CA ALA A 89 -23.14 39.81 2.40
C ALA A 89 -23.23 40.90 1.32
N GLU A 90 -22.17 41.69 1.11
CA GLU A 90 -22.09 42.69 0.04
C GLU A 90 -21.81 42.01 -1.30
N GLU A 91 -20.90 41.02 -1.33
CA GLU A 91 -20.69 40.15 -2.49
C GLU A 91 -21.93 39.32 -2.82
N ALA A 92 -22.67 38.84 -1.82
CA ALA A 92 -23.95 38.17 -2.04
C ALA A 92 -24.96 39.05 -2.80
N ALA A 93 -24.96 40.37 -2.58
CA ALA A 93 -25.85 41.29 -3.26
C ALA A 93 -25.51 41.51 -4.76
N ALA A 94 -24.35 41.04 -5.22
CA ALA A 94 -24.02 40.96 -6.65
C ALA A 94 -24.73 39.80 -7.35
N TYR A 95 -25.09 38.73 -6.63
CA TYR A 95 -25.73 37.51 -7.16
C TYR A 95 -27.23 37.49 -6.82
N ARG A 96 -27.99 38.42 -7.40
CA ARG A 96 -29.41 38.67 -7.05
C ARG A 96 -30.33 37.50 -7.34
N ALA A 97 -30.08 36.72 -8.40
CA ALA A 97 -30.83 35.50 -8.69
C ALA A 97 -30.38 34.30 -7.81
N GLY A 98 -29.39 34.51 -6.93
CA GLY A 98 -28.97 33.59 -5.90
C GLY A 98 -27.74 32.76 -6.27
N VAL A 99 -27.72 31.54 -5.73
CA VAL A 99 -26.54 30.67 -5.65
C VAL A 99 -26.97 29.25 -5.95
N VAL A 100 -26.36 28.64 -6.96
CA VAL A 100 -26.72 27.33 -7.48
C VAL A 100 -25.56 26.37 -7.26
N VAL A 101 -25.74 25.45 -6.32
CA VAL A 101 -24.77 24.40 -5.98
C VAL A 101 -25.14 23.13 -6.74
N VAL A 102 -24.23 22.64 -7.59
CA VAL A 102 -24.47 21.55 -8.53
C VAL A 102 -23.51 20.38 -8.27
N ALA A 103 -24.02 19.16 -8.33
CA ALA A 103 -23.23 17.93 -8.16
C ALA A 103 -23.91 16.74 -8.83
N PRO A 104 -23.17 15.66 -9.18
CA PRO A 104 -23.77 14.46 -9.77
C PRO A 104 -24.67 13.67 -8.79
N SER A 105 -24.46 13.81 -7.48
CA SER A 105 -25.37 13.32 -6.46
C SER A 105 -25.30 14.15 -5.17
N TRP A 106 -26.40 14.19 -4.42
CA TRP A 106 -26.50 14.77 -3.08
C TRP A 106 -26.57 13.66 -2.01
N PRO A 107 -25.42 13.08 -1.61
CA PRO A 107 -25.39 12.01 -0.61
C PRO A 107 -25.85 12.50 0.78
N LEU A 108 -26.20 11.57 1.65
CA LEU A 108 -26.78 11.88 2.97
C LEU A 108 -25.91 12.83 3.83
N PRO A 109 -24.56 12.71 3.90
CA PRO A 109 -23.72 13.69 4.57
C PRO A 109 -23.86 15.10 3.98
N ALA A 110 -23.79 15.26 2.66
CA ALA A 110 -23.94 16.56 2.00
C ALA A 110 -25.31 17.21 2.23
N ARG A 111 -26.41 16.42 2.20
CA ARG A 111 -27.76 16.93 2.53
C ARG A 111 -27.89 17.32 3.99
N ARG A 112 -27.28 16.57 4.91
CA ARG A 112 -27.20 16.94 6.33
C ARG A 112 -26.28 18.16 6.56
N ARG A 113 -25.17 18.32 5.80
CA ARG A 113 -24.27 19.50 5.77
C ARG A 113 -25.02 20.75 5.30
N LEU A 114 -25.83 20.64 4.25
CA LEU A 114 -26.74 21.70 3.78
C LEU A 114 -27.74 22.12 4.87
N SER A 115 -28.26 21.18 5.67
CA SER A 115 -29.17 21.50 6.78
C SER A 115 -28.51 22.23 7.97
N LEU A 116 -27.19 22.41 7.96
CA LEU A 116 -26.48 23.28 8.91
C LEU A 116 -26.40 24.74 8.44
N VAL A 117 -26.69 25.06 7.18
CA VAL A 117 -26.65 26.44 6.66
C VAL A 117 -27.72 27.26 7.36
N GLY A 118 -27.36 28.48 7.78
CA GLY A 118 -28.25 29.40 8.48
C GLY A 118 -29.11 30.26 7.56
N ASP A 119 -29.74 31.27 8.14
CA ASP A 119 -30.53 32.26 7.40
C ASP A 119 -29.59 33.16 6.55
N VAL A 120 -29.34 32.72 5.31
CA VAL A 120 -28.48 33.41 4.33
C VAL A 120 -29.23 34.55 3.60
N PRO A 121 -28.56 35.66 3.22
CA PRO A 121 -29.18 36.79 2.53
C PRO A 121 -29.38 36.57 1.02
N PHE A 122 -29.23 35.33 0.53
CA PHE A 122 -29.28 34.93 -0.87
C PHE A 122 -30.07 33.63 -1.04
N VAL A 123 -30.71 33.43 -2.20
CA VAL A 123 -31.42 32.18 -2.49
C VAL A 123 -30.43 31.07 -2.80
N LEU A 124 -30.31 30.06 -1.94
CA LEU A 124 -29.45 28.89 -2.15
C LEU A 124 -30.24 27.72 -2.77
N ARG A 125 -29.95 27.39 -4.03
CA ARG A 125 -30.51 26.25 -4.77
C ARG A 125 -29.50 25.09 -4.78
N ALA A 126 -29.91 23.94 -4.27
CA ALA A 126 -29.20 22.68 -4.47
C ALA A 126 -29.76 21.97 -5.71
N ILE A 127 -28.90 21.57 -6.66
CA ILE A 127 -29.28 20.86 -7.88
C ILE A 127 -28.45 19.58 -8.00
N GLU A 128 -29.14 18.47 -8.28
CA GLU A 128 -28.53 17.22 -8.70
C GLU A 128 -28.50 17.17 -10.22
N LEU A 129 -27.31 17.01 -10.81
CA LEU A 129 -27.09 16.93 -12.25
C LEU A 129 -26.16 15.75 -12.53
N PRO A 130 -26.70 14.50 -12.63
CA PRO A 130 -25.91 13.29 -12.79
C PRO A 130 -24.94 13.32 -13.98
N GLU A 131 -25.30 14.07 -15.03
CA GLU A 131 -24.49 14.35 -16.21
C GLU A 131 -23.11 14.93 -15.89
N LEU A 132 -22.92 15.60 -14.74
CA LEU A 132 -21.60 16.06 -14.28
C LEU A 132 -20.61 14.92 -14.03
N ALA A 133 -21.08 13.71 -13.71
CA ALA A 133 -20.24 12.54 -13.47
C ALA A 133 -19.29 12.29 -14.66
N GLY A 134 -18.00 12.12 -14.38
CA GLY A 134 -16.94 11.93 -15.37
C GLY A 134 -16.81 10.47 -15.81
N GLY A 135 -17.86 9.88 -16.38
CA GLY A 135 -17.87 8.49 -16.88
C GLY A 135 -17.97 7.42 -15.80
N THR A 136 -17.29 7.61 -14.66
CA THR A 136 -17.43 6.74 -13.48
C THR A 136 -18.53 7.25 -12.55
N LEU A 137 -19.70 6.59 -12.59
CA LEU A 137 -20.55 6.52 -11.40
C LEU A 137 -19.83 5.66 -10.37
N ALA A 138 -18.99 6.29 -9.56
CA ALA A 138 -18.48 5.66 -8.35
C ALA A 138 -19.70 5.26 -7.50
N VAL A 139 -19.96 3.96 -7.40
CA VAL A 139 -21.01 3.43 -6.53
C VAL A 139 -20.68 3.93 -5.13
N ALA A 140 -21.47 4.89 -4.65
CA ALA A 140 -21.32 5.40 -3.30
C ALA A 140 -21.37 4.18 -2.37
N PRO A 141 -20.36 3.97 -1.50
CA PRO A 141 -20.39 2.83 -0.59
C PRO A 141 -21.71 2.90 0.16
N GLU A 142 -22.46 1.79 0.15
CA GLU A 142 -23.73 1.68 0.84
C GLU A 142 -23.54 2.25 2.24
N PRO A 143 -24.32 3.27 2.65
CA PRO A 143 -24.04 4.01 3.86
C PRO A 143 -24.06 3.01 5.00
N LEU A 144 -22.88 2.76 5.60
CA LEU A 144 -22.70 1.81 6.70
C LEU A 144 -23.88 1.98 7.64
N ASP A 145 -24.70 0.94 7.72
CA ASP A 145 -26.04 0.99 8.30
C ASP A 145 -25.95 1.67 9.66
N GLU A 146 -26.94 2.49 10.05
CA GLU A 146 -26.93 3.28 11.29
C GLU A 146 -27.08 2.35 12.51
N SER A 147 -26.05 1.53 12.68
CA SER A 147 -25.94 0.39 13.57
C SER A 147 -26.13 0.90 14.98
N PRO A 148 -26.96 0.23 15.80
CA PRO A 148 -27.18 0.67 17.16
C PRO A 148 -25.82 0.80 17.86
N TRP A 149 -25.60 1.95 18.51
CA TRP A 149 -24.38 2.22 19.26
C TRP A 149 -24.38 1.34 20.52
N LEU A 150 -23.95 0.10 20.35
CA LEU A 150 -23.83 -0.90 21.40
C LEU A 150 -22.90 -0.37 22.50
N ALA A 151 -23.29 -0.59 23.75
CA ALA A 151 -22.33 -0.49 24.85
C ALA A 151 -21.26 -1.59 24.70
N ARG A 152 -20.04 -1.36 25.21
CA ARG A 152 -18.97 -2.38 25.20
C ARG A 152 -19.46 -3.71 25.76
N ASP A 153 -20.24 -3.65 26.83
CA ASP A 153 -20.75 -4.81 27.57
C ASP A 153 -21.86 -5.57 26.80
N GLN A 154 -22.40 -4.98 25.73
CA GLN A 154 -23.37 -5.64 24.84
C GLN A 154 -22.69 -6.40 23.69
N LEU A 155 -21.40 -6.14 23.41
CA LEU A 155 -20.69 -6.78 22.30
C LEU A 155 -20.61 -8.31 22.45
N ALA A 156 -20.18 -8.80 23.62
CA ALA A 156 -20.08 -10.23 23.89
C ALA A 156 -21.44 -10.96 23.88
N ALA A 157 -22.54 -10.25 24.18
CA ALA A 157 -23.89 -10.82 24.21
C ALA A 157 -24.40 -11.30 22.84
N HIS A 158 -23.75 -10.93 21.74
CA HIS A 158 -24.07 -11.41 20.40
C HIS A 158 -23.68 -12.88 20.12
N LEU A 159 -22.68 -13.40 20.84
CA LEU A 159 -22.21 -14.78 20.65
C LEU A 159 -23.17 -15.77 21.31
N ALA A 160 -23.34 -16.96 20.73
CA ALA A 160 -24.27 -17.97 21.23
C ALA A 160 -23.67 -18.75 22.41
N GLU A 161 -22.39 -19.16 22.30
CA GLU A 161 -21.77 -20.06 23.27
C GLU A 161 -21.14 -19.32 24.47
N PRO A 162 -21.30 -19.82 25.72
CA PRO A 162 -20.71 -19.18 26.89
C PRO A 162 -19.18 -19.06 26.85
N ALA A 163 -18.48 -20.02 26.24
CA ALA A 163 -17.02 -20.01 26.13
C ALA A 163 -16.53 -18.90 25.16
N GLU A 164 -17.25 -18.67 24.07
CA GLU A 164 -16.97 -17.57 23.14
C GLU A 164 -17.25 -16.21 23.79
N ARG A 165 -18.29 -16.10 24.64
CA ARG A 165 -18.54 -14.87 25.42
C ARG A 165 -17.38 -14.56 26.37
N GLU A 166 -16.88 -15.54 27.13
CA GLU A 166 -15.72 -15.33 28.01
C GLU A 166 -14.48 -14.92 27.20
N LEU A 167 -14.23 -15.55 26.06
CA LEU A 167 -13.13 -15.19 25.15
C LEU A 167 -13.29 -13.76 24.61
N ALA A 168 -14.50 -13.37 24.22
CA ALA A 168 -14.81 -12.02 23.77
C ALA A 168 -14.60 -10.99 24.88
N GLU A 169 -15.15 -11.22 26.08
CA GLU A 169 -14.98 -10.33 27.24
C GLU A 169 -13.50 -10.12 27.56
N ARG A 170 -12.70 -11.20 27.58
CA ARG A 170 -11.25 -11.15 27.81
C ARG A 170 -10.49 -10.44 26.69
N ALA A 171 -10.88 -10.60 25.43
CA ALA A 171 -10.28 -9.87 24.30
C ALA A 171 -10.62 -8.38 24.32
N LEU A 172 -11.88 -8.03 24.64
CA LEU A 172 -12.36 -6.66 24.81
C LEU A 172 -11.66 -5.96 25.99
N GLU A 173 -11.41 -6.68 27.09
CA GLU A 173 -10.64 -6.18 28.22
C GLU A 173 -9.16 -6.04 27.92
N GLY A 174 -8.52 -7.02 27.26
CA GLY A 174 -7.15 -6.93 26.79
C GLY A 174 -6.91 -5.69 25.90
N LEU A 175 -7.85 -5.40 25.00
CA LEU A 175 -7.77 -4.25 24.10
C LEU A 175 -7.94 -2.91 24.86
N ALA A 176 -8.86 -2.85 25.82
CA ALA A 176 -9.00 -1.69 26.70
C ALA A 176 -7.76 -1.47 27.58
N GLY A 177 -7.15 -2.57 28.07
CA GLY A 177 -5.89 -2.57 28.83
C GLY A 177 -4.71 -2.04 28.02
N LEU A 178 -4.57 -2.45 26.75
CA LEU A 178 -3.58 -1.89 25.83
C LEU A 178 -3.80 -0.39 25.57
N GLY A 179 -5.06 0.05 25.44
CA GLY A 179 -5.41 1.47 25.37
C GLY A 179 -4.91 2.23 26.59
N ALA A 180 -5.27 1.79 27.79
CA ALA A 180 -4.85 2.43 29.05
C ALA A 180 -3.31 2.44 29.23
N LYS A 181 -2.64 1.34 28.87
CA LYS A 181 -1.18 1.15 29.00
C LYS A 181 -0.36 2.09 28.11
N HIS A 182 -0.86 2.41 26.91
CA HIS A 182 -0.12 3.17 25.89
C HIS A 182 -0.68 4.59 25.62
N GLY A 183 -1.61 5.08 26.45
CA GLY A 183 -2.19 6.42 26.29
C GLY A 183 -3.18 6.54 25.13
N GLY A 184 -3.83 5.44 24.75
CA GLY A 184 -4.88 5.38 23.75
C GLY A 184 -6.29 5.37 24.33
N THR A 185 -7.27 5.05 23.50
CA THR A 185 -8.64 4.79 23.95
C THR A 185 -9.25 3.61 23.20
N THR A 186 -10.36 3.07 23.72
CA THR A 186 -11.20 2.13 22.98
C THR A 186 -12.61 2.70 22.78
N ARG A 187 -13.23 2.34 21.66
CA ARG A 187 -14.56 2.83 21.24
C ARG A 187 -15.32 1.73 20.51
N VAL A 188 -16.65 1.74 20.56
CA VAL A 188 -17.48 0.73 19.88
C VAL A 188 -17.85 1.21 18.47
N HIS A 189 -17.81 0.28 17.51
CA HIS A 189 -18.29 0.49 16.15
C HIS A 189 -18.94 -0.80 15.62
N GLY A 190 -20.27 -0.80 15.44
CA GLY A 190 -21.03 -2.01 15.10
C GLY A 190 -20.73 -3.14 16.10
N ARG A 191 -20.44 -4.34 15.59
CA ARG A 191 -20.00 -5.50 16.40
C ARG A 191 -18.47 -5.52 16.64
N SER A 192 -17.85 -4.37 16.88
CA SER A 192 -16.41 -4.29 17.17
C SER A 192 -16.04 -3.24 18.22
N LEU A 193 -14.96 -3.50 18.95
CA LEU A 193 -14.27 -2.53 19.80
C LEU A 193 -12.96 -2.13 19.11
N GLU A 194 -12.84 -0.88 18.73
CA GLU A 194 -11.67 -0.32 18.06
C GLU A 194 -10.69 0.28 19.07
N LEU A 195 -9.39 0.02 18.90
CA LEU A 195 -8.30 0.65 19.62
C LEU A 195 -7.76 1.82 18.81
N VAL A 196 -7.77 3.02 19.41
CA VAL A 196 -7.20 4.24 18.84
C VAL A 196 -5.95 4.63 19.61
N LEU A 197 -4.81 4.69 18.92
CA LEU A 197 -3.52 5.10 19.48
C LEU A 197 -2.84 6.11 18.55
N VAL A 198 -2.49 7.26 19.14
CA VAL A 198 -1.88 8.41 18.46
C VAL A 198 -2.71 8.84 17.23
N ALA A 199 -3.95 9.27 17.49
CA ALA A 199 -4.93 9.76 16.50
C ALA A 199 -5.31 8.81 15.34
N ARG A 200 -4.94 7.53 15.40
CA ARG A 200 -5.26 6.50 14.39
C ARG A 200 -5.89 5.26 15.02
N ARG A 201 -6.82 4.64 14.29
CA ARG A 201 -7.25 3.26 14.56
C ARG A 201 -6.06 2.32 14.28
N VAL A 202 -5.65 1.54 15.27
CA VAL A 202 -4.47 0.65 15.18
C VAL A 202 -4.82 -0.83 15.23
N ALA A 203 -5.93 -1.19 15.88
CA ALA A 203 -6.48 -2.54 15.92
C ALA A 203 -7.98 -2.49 16.24
N ALA A 204 -8.69 -3.60 16.06
CA ALA A 204 -10.03 -3.81 16.58
C ALA A 204 -10.24 -5.27 16.99
N VAL A 205 -11.03 -5.50 18.04
CA VAL A 205 -11.62 -6.81 18.33
C VAL A 205 -13.01 -6.83 17.72
N ARG A 206 -13.27 -7.73 16.77
CA ARG A 206 -14.53 -7.86 16.04
C ARG A 206 -15.21 -9.18 16.38
N ILE A 207 -16.51 -9.13 16.57
CA ILE A 207 -17.36 -10.27 16.89
C ILE A 207 -18.26 -10.54 15.69
N ASP A 208 -17.94 -11.58 14.94
CA ASP A 208 -18.84 -12.12 13.90
C ASP A 208 -19.73 -13.23 14.52
N ASP A 209 -20.40 -14.02 13.68
CA ASP A 209 -21.27 -15.11 14.14
C ASP A 209 -20.52 -16.46 14.25
N ASP A 210 -19.22 -16.48 13.93
CA ASP A 210 -18.33 -17.65 14.01
C ASP A 210 -17.18 -17.44 15.05
N GLY A 211 -17.36 -16.49 15.98
CA GLY A 211 -16.45 -16.25 17.11
C GLY A 211 -15.85 -14.82 17.16
N VAL A 212 -14.57 -14.76 17.55
CA VAL A 212 -13.87 -13.49 17.89
C VAL A 212 -12.61 -13.30 17.05
N LEU A 213 -12.52 -12.18 16.33
CA LEU A 213 -11.38 -11.81 15.50
C LEU A 213 -10.60 -10.64 16.09
N LEU A 214 -9.27 -10.66 15.95
CA LEU A 214 -8.39 -9.53 16.19
C LEU A 214 -7.89 -8.97 14.84
N ASP A 215 -8.50 -7.87 14.40
CA ASP A 215 -8.09 -7.10 13.23
C ASP A 215 -7.00 -6.09 13.63
N THR A 216 -5.72 -6.45 13.51
CA THR A 216 -4.59 -5.51 13.64
C THR A 216 -4.45 -4.70 12.35
N ILE A 217 -4.39 -3.37 12.46
CA ILE A 217 -4.39 -2.44 11.32
C ILE A 217 -3.02 -1.75 11.15
N LEU A 218 -2.34 -1.44 12.26
CA LEU A 218 -1.01 -0.84 12.31
C LEU A 218 -0.16 -1.49 13.42
N PRO A 219 1.16 -1.67 13.23
CA PRO A 219 1.98 -1.24 12.08
C PRO A 219 1.95 -2.22 10.89
N GLN A 220 1.33 -3.40 11.03
CA GLN A 220 1.15 -4.39 9.97
C GLN A 220 -0.32 -4.83 9.97
N ARG A 221 -0.95 -4.89 8.79
CA ARG A 221 -2.32 -5.38 8.67
C ARG A 221 -2.35 -6.91 8.79
N ARG A 222 -3.14 -7.43 9.73
CA ARG A 222 -3.32 -8.86 10.04
C ARG A 222 -4.68 -9.04 10.70
N SER A 223 -5.51 -9.94 10.18
CA SER A 223 -6.65 -10.50 10.93
C SER A 223 -6.23 -11.86 11.49
N GLU A 224 -6.61 -12.18 12.72
CA GLU A 224 -6.52 -13.55 13.23
C GLU A 224 -7.70 -13.90 14.15
N ARG A 225 -8.21 -15.14 14.04
CA ARG A 225 -9.25 -15.64 14.95
C ARG A 225 -8.63 -16.04 16.28
N LEU A 226 -9.20 -15.51 17.35
CA LEU A 226 -8.74 -15.75 18.71
C LEU A 226 -9.27 -17.10 19.21
N SER A 227 -8.50 -17.72 20.11
CA SER A 227 -8.88 -18.87 20.91
C SER A 227 -8.42 -18.62 22.35
N ALA A 228 -8.90 -19.41 23.31
CA ALA A 228 -8.48 -19.30 24.70
C ALA A 228 -6.96 -19.49 24.88
N GLU A 229 -6.31 -20.25 23.98
CA GLU A 229 -4.86 -20.51 23.98
C GLU A 229 -4.10 -19.40 23.24
N SER A 230 -4.53 -19.00 22.04
CA SER A 230 -3.83 -18.01 21.20
C SER A 230 -4.00 -16.55 21.64
N LEU A 231 -4.92 -16.27 22.56
CA LEU A 231 -5.22 -14.92 23.04
C LEU A 231 -3.99 -14.17 23.58
N GLY A 232 -3.16 -14.84 24.40
CA GLY A 232 -1.98 -14.22 25.02
C GLY A 232 -0.99 -13.73 23.96
N ASP A 233 -0.49 -14.65 23.13
CA ASP A 233 0.48 -14.36 22.09
C ASP A 233 -0.03 -13.32 21.07
N ALA A 234 -1.34 -13.31 20.76
CA ALA A 234 -1.93 -12.32 19.86
C ALA A 234 -1.84 -10.91 20.44
N PHE A 235 -2.15 -10.74 21.73
CA PHE A 235 -2.06 -9.45 22.41
C PHE A 235 -0.62 -9.00 22.69
N ASP A 236 0.31 -9.92 22.97
CA ASP A 236 1.74 -9.60 23.09
C ASP A 236 2.37 -9.19 21.74
N ARG A 237 2.00 -9.86 20.64
CA ARG A 237 2.39 -9.46 19.27
C ARG A 237 1.87 -8.06 18.93
N LEU A 238 0.60 -7.80 19.22
CA LEU A 238 -0.01 -6.49 19.05
C LEU A 238 0.76 -5.44 19.86
N GLU A 239 0.99 -5.69 21.16
CA GLU A 239 1.70 -4.74 22.03
C GLU A 239 3.11 -4.41 21.52
N GLY A 240 3.87 -5.40 21.03
CA GLY A 240 5.17 -5.17 20.41
C GLY A 240 5.10 -4.19 19.23
N GLY A 241 4.06 -4.29 18.40
CA GLY A 241 3.77 -3.34 17.33
C GLY A 241 3.37 -1.95 17.84
N LEU A 242 2.54 -1.88 18.89
CA LEU A 242 2.07 -0.62 19.48
C LEU A 242 3.21 0.17 20.14
N ARG A 243 4.06 -0.47 20.95
CA ARG A 243 5.24 0.16 21.57
C ARG A 243 6.12 0.81 20.50
N LYS A 244 6.39 0.09 19.42
CA LYS A 244 7.20 0.62 18.30
C LYS A 244 6.56 1.85 17.64
N ARG A 245 5.23 1.85 17.45
CA ARG A 245 4.50 2.99 16.87
C ARG A 245 4.43 4.21 17.80
N VAL A 246 4.27 4.02 19.11
CA VAL A 246 4.24 5.13 20.10
C VAL A 246 5.61 5.80 20.24
N HIS A 247 6.70 5.05 20.06
CA HIS A 247 8.07 5.59 20.02
C HIS A 247 8.54 6.00 18.61
N ASP A 248 7.72 5.86 17.57
CA ASP A 248 8.07 6.29 16.22
C ASP A 248 8.13 7.82 16.17
N ARG A 249 9.28 8.34 15.71
CA ARG A 249 9.56 9.77 15.71
C ARG A 249 8.62 10.53 14.77
N ASP A 250 8.37 10.01 13.59
CA ASP A 250 7.60 10.70 12.56
C ASP A 250 6.11 10.74 12.92
N VAL A 251 5.61 9.67 13.53
CA VAL A 251 4.26 9.60 14.13
C VAL A 251 4.12 10.59 15.30
N ARG A 252 5.14 10.69 16.16
CA ARG A 252 5.12 11.56 17.34
C ARG A 252 5.27 13.05 17.00
N GLU A 253 6.09 13.40 16.02
CA GLU A 253 6.40 14.79 15.67
C GLU A 253 5.49 15.36 14.57
N GLY A 254 4.82 14.52 13.77
CA GLY A 254 3.77 14.94 12.85
C GLY A 254 2.38 15.13 13.48
N GLU A 255 1.40 15.44 12.62
CA GLU A 255 0.01 15.72 12.99
C GLU A 255 -0.61 14.67 13.93
N GLU A 256 -0.36 13.37 13.73
CA GLU A 256 -0.90 12.29 14.58
C GLU A 256 -0.54 12.48 16.06
N GLY A 257 0.73 12.75 16.34
CA GLY A 257 1.23 13.05 17.68
C GLY A 257 0.80 14.42 18.20
N LEU A 258 0.69 15.43 17.34
CA LEU A 258 0.14 16.74 17.69
C LEU A 258 -1.28 16.63 18.23
N ARG A 259 -2.16 15.99 17.47
CA ARG A 259 -3.58 15.76 17.79
C ARG A 259 -3.71 14.99 19.10
N ALA A 260 -2.97 13.89 19.24
CA ALA A 260 -2.97 13.06 20.44
C ALA A 260 -2.55 13.82 21.71
N ARG A 261 -1.50 14.67 21.65
CA ARG A 261 -1.09 15.51 22.78
C ARG A 261 -2.10 16.61 23.11
N ALA A 262 -2.79 17.16 22.09
CA ALA A 262 -3.64 18.33 22.25
C ALA A 262 -5.05 18.03 22.80
N VAL A 263 -5.59 16.81 22.65
CA VAL A 263 -6.96 16.48 23.10
C VAL A 263 -7.19 16.76 24.60
N GLY A 264 -6.28 16.33 25.47
CA GLY A 264 -6.40 16.53 26.92
C GLY A 264 -6.35 18.03 27.32
N PRO A 265 -5.29 18.76 26.94
CA PRO A 265 -5.20 20.21 27.14
C PRO A 265 -6.37 20.99 26.53
N LEU A 266 -6.89 20.59 25.37
CA LEU A 266 -8.04 21.25 24.74
C LEU A 266 -9.32 21.03 25.55
N GLY A 267 -9.56 19.81 26.04
CA GLY A 267 -10.66 19.51 26.95
C GLY A 267 -10.58 20.32 28.25
N ALA A 268 -9.37 20.50 28.81
CA ALA A 268 -9.15 21.32 30.00
C ALA A 268 -9.36 22.82 29.74
N LEU A 269 -8.83 23.35 28.64
CA LEU A 269 -8.98 24.76 28.22
C LEU A 269 -10.44 25.16 28.01
N LEU A 270 -11.24 24.24 27.47
CA LEU A 270 -12.68 24.40 27.23
C LEU A 270 -13.55 24.09 28.47
N GLY A 271 -12.96 23.59 29.57
CA GLY A 271 -13.68 23.20 30.78
C GLY A 271 -14.65 22.04 30.59
N LEU A 272 -14.33 21.07 29.71
CA LEU A 272 -15.24 19.98 29.36
C LEU A 272 -15.30 18.90 30.45
N ARG A 273 -16.51 18.53 30.87
CA ARG A 273 -16.77 17.30 31.63
C ARG A 273 -17.06 16.12 30.68
N ASN A 274 -16.71 14.91 31.11
CA ASN A 274 -16.89 13.66 30.37
C ASN A 274 -16.26 13.71 28.96
N LEU A 275 -14.94 13.95 28.93
CA LEU A 275 -14.17 14.00 27.69
C LEU A 275 -14.03 12.58 27.10
N VAL A 276 -14.69 12.35 25.96
CA VAL A 276 -14.60 11.13 25.14
C VAL A 276 -13.68 11.42 23.96
N PRO A 277 -12.41 10.96 23.98
CA PRO A 277 -11.52 11.10 22.83
C PRO A 277 -11.94 10.17 21.68
N TRP A 278 -11.67 10.56 20.44
CA TRP A 278 -11.90 9.74 19.22
C TRP A 278 -13.34 9.17 19.08
N PRO A 279 -14.41 9.96 19.34
CA PRO A 279 -15.74 9.46 19.69
C PRO A 279 -16.55 8.83 18.55
N ARG A 280 -16.15 9.02 17.28
CA ARG A 280 -16.74 8.35 16.12
C ARG A 280 -16.01 7.04 15.87
N GLY A 281 -16.70 5.98 15.45
CA GLY A 281 -16.10 4.70 15.05
C GLY A 281 -15.94 4.52 13.53
N GLY A 282 -15.13 3.55 13.13
CA GLY A 282 -15.08 3.00 11.77
C GLY A 282 -14.00 3.57 10.84
N ALA A 283 -13.46 4.75 11.12
CA ALA A 283 -12.46 5.40 10.26
C ALA A 283 -11.02 5.16 10.74
N ASP A 284 -10.09 4.95 9.79
CA ASP A 284 -8.64 4.85 10.07
C ASP A 284 -8.02 6.21 10.44
N VAL A 285 -8.57 7.31 9.88
CA VAL A 285 -8.28 8.71 10.26
C VAL A 285 -9.56 9.28 10.82
N GLU A 286 -9.54 9.77 12.07
CA GLU A 286 -10.70 10.51 12.56
C GLU A 286 -10.78 11.92 12.02
N ALA A 287 -12.02 12.34 11.78
CA ALA A 287 -12.35 13.74 11.51
C ALA A 287 -12.73 14.51 12.79
N VAL A 288 -13.08 13.81 13.87
CA VAL A 288 -13.39 14.37 15.20
C VAL A 288 -12.48 13.73 16.25
N ASP A 289 -11.82 14.58 17.02
CA ASP A 289 -10.75 14.23 17.95
C ASP A 289 -11.27 14.06 19.38
N LEU A 290 -12.32 14.79 19.74
CA LEU A 290 -12.96 14.70 21.05
C LEU A 290 -14.45 15.06 21.00
N LEU A 291 -15.18 14.51 21.97
CA LEU A 291 -16.50 14.94 22.43
C LEU A 291 -16.40 15.25 23.92
N GLY A 292 -17.13 16.24 24.41
CA GLY A 292 -17.30 16.51 25.84
C GLY A 292 -18.53 17.37 26.09
N ILE A 293 -18.71 17.84 27.32
CA ILE A 293 -19.87 18.67 27.71
C ILE A 293 -19.38 19.95 28.40
N ASP A 294 -19.83 21.11 27.93
CA ASP A 294 -19.47 22.40 28.55
C ASP A 294 -20.17 22.64 29.89
N ALA A 295 -19.75 23.68 30.61
CA ALA A 295 -20.35 24.07 31.88
C ALA A 295 -21.88 24.24 31.82
N GLY A 296 -22.43 24.71 30.69
CA GLY A 296 -23.87 24.88 30.46
C GLY A 296 -24.63 23.58 30.15
N GLY A 297 -23.93 22.47 29.91
CA GLY A 297 -24.52 21.17 29.59
C GLY A 297 -24.65 20.87 28.09
N HIS A 298 -24.06 21.68 27.21
CA HIS A 298 -24.12 21.47 25.76
C HIS A 298 -22.98 20.53 25.33
N PRO A 299 -23.24 19.54 24.45
CA PRO A 299 -22.19 18.78 23.79
C PRO A 299 -21.24 19.68 22.98
N VAL A 300 -19.94 19.46 23.14
CA VAL A 300 -18.86 20.15 22.43
C VAL A 300 -18.05 19.09 21.68
N VAL A 301 -17.87 19.31 20.39
CA VAL A 301 -17.20 18.38 19.46
C VAL A 301 -15.97 19.08 18.90
N GLY A 302 -14.79 18.53 19.17
CA GLY A 302 -13.51 19.12 18.77
C GLY A 302 -12.88 18.40 17.59
N ALA A 303 -12.36 19.15 16.61
CA ALA A 303 -11.47 18.66 15.56
C ALA A 303 -10.11 19.36 15.67
N LEU A 304 -9.03 18.58 15.72
CA LEU A 304 -7.64 19.03 15.85
C LEU A 304 -6.87 18.72 14.57
N ARG A 305 -6.16 19.70 14.01
CA ARG A 305 -5.29 19.52 12.82
C ARG A 305 -3.94 20.21 13.00
N GLU A 306 -2.99 19.88 12.14
CA GLU A 306 -1.81 20.73 11.94
C GLU A 306 -2.21 21.98 11.15
N ARG A 307 -2.81 21.80 9.97
CA ARG A 307 -3.40 22.86 9.12
C ARG A 307 -4.87 22.56 8.86
N LEU A 308 -5.74 23.57 8.98
CA LEU A 308 -7.16 23.45 8.67
C LEU A 308 -7.56 24.29 7.45
N GLY A 309 -7.83 23.59 6.35
CA GLY A 309 -8.45 24.11 5.14
C GLY A 309 -9.87 23.60 4.91
N LEU A 310 -10.48 23.94 3.76
CA LEU A 310 -11.88 23.60 3.45
C LEU A 310 -12.15 22.08 3.46
N VAL A 311 -11.24 21.25 2.96
CA VAL A 311 -11.39 19.78 2.97
C VAL A 311 -11.46 19.25 4.40
N GLY A 312 -10.57 19.74 5.28
CA GLY A 312 -10.58 19.39 6.71
C GLY A 312 -11.82 19.87 7.45
N LEU A 313 -12.35 21.04 7.10
CA LEU A 313 -13.63 21.56 7.59
C LEU A 313 -14.80 20.67 7.14
N GLY A 314 -14.87 20.28 5.88
CA GLY A 314 -15.92 19.41 5.34
C GLY A 314 -15.99 18.07 6.07
N ALA A 315 -14.84 17.43 6.26
CA ALA A 315 -14.75 16.19 7.03
C ALA A 315 -15.20 16.36 8.50
N ALA A 316 -14.83 17.47 9.15
CA ALA A 316 -15.24 17.77 10.52
C ALA A 316 -16.76 18.02 10.63
N LEU A 317 -17.38 18.72 9.67
CA LEU A 317 -18.82 18.96 9.61
C LEU A 317 -19.61 17.67 9.39
N ASP A 318 -19.17 16.81 8.47
CA ASP A 318 -19.84 15.52 8.21
C ASP A 318 -19.72 14.57 9.40
N ALA A 319 -18.62 14.62 10.14
CA ALA A 319 -18.46 13.88 11.39
C ALA A 319 -19.29 14.46 12.54
N LEU A 320 -19.38 15.78 12.70
CA LEU A 320 -20.29 16.46 13.63
C LEU A 320 -21.75 16.03 13.40
N VAL A 321 -22.13 15.97 12.12
CA VAL A 321 -23.42 15.50 11.63
C VAL A 321 -23.66 14.02 11.96
N ALA A 322 -22.70 13.14 11.64
CA ALA A 322 -22.81 11.70 11.86
C ALA A 322 -22.79 11.33 13.36
N LEU A 323 -22.15 12.15 14.20
CA LEU A 323 -22.11 11.94 15.66
C LEU A 323 -23.43 12.33 16.34
N ARG A 324 -24.25 13.20 15.73
CA ARG A 324 -25.45 13.76 16.39
C ARG A 324 -26.45 12.71 16.90
N PRO A 325 -26.78 11.62 16.17
CA PRO A 325 -27.65 10.55 16.69
C PRO A 325 -26.99 9.74 17.83
N ALA A 326 -25.66 9.68 17.87
CA ALA A 326 -24.89 8.92 18.85
C ALA A 326 -24.75 9.64 20.21
N LEU A 327 -24.91 10.96 20.27
CA LEU A 327 -24.68 11.78 21.46
C LEU A 327 -25.40 11.26 22.74
N PRO A 328 -26.67 10.79 22.72
CA PRO A 328 -27.32 10.26 23.91
C PRO A 328 -26.68 8.98 24.46
N ALA A 329 -26.12 8.12 23.59
CA ALA A 329 -25.42 6.91 24.00
C ALA A 329 -23.99 7.23 24.48
N LEU A 330 -23.24 8.02 23.71
CA LEU A 330 -21.87 8.43 24.05
C LEU A 330 -21.79 9.26 25.34
N LEU A 331 -22.88 9.96 25.69
CA LEU A 331 -22.99 10.75 26.92
C LEU A 331 -23.91 10.12 27.96
N ALA A 332 -24.28 8.83 27.84
CA ALA A 332 -25.19 8.16 28.77
C ALA A 332 -24.67 8.13 30.22
N ALA A 333 -23.34 8.05 30.41
CA ALA A 333 -22.69 8.09 31.71
C ALA A 333 -22.50 9.51 32.28
N ALA A 334 -22.90 10.56 31.54
CA ALA A 334 -22.59 11.93 31.91
C ALA A 334 -23.59 12.53 32.93
N ALA A 335 -23.04 13.11 34.00
CA ALA A 335 -23.84 13.84 34.98
C ALA A 335 -24.59 15.05 34.37
N ALA A 336 -25.88 15.16 34.73
CA ALA A 336 -26.78 16.24 34.33
C ALA A 336 -26.29 17.63 34.83
N PRO A 337 -26.68 18.74 34.16
CA PRO A 337 -27.58 18.83 33.01
C PRO A 337 -26.90 18.40 31.69
N LEU A 338 -27.73 17.87 30.77
CA LEU A 338 -27.38 17.57 29.38
C LEU A 338 -28.39 18.28 28.47
N ARG A 339 -27.91 18.90 27.39
CA ARG A 339 -28.70 19.65 26.41
C ARG A 339 -28.37 19.17 25.00
N PHE A 340 -29.13 18.20 24.49
CA PHE A 340 -28.95 17.63 23.14
C PHE A 340 -29.46 18.54 22.01
N GLU A 341 -29.12 19.82 22.10
CA GLU A 341 -29.29 20.82 21.04
C GLU A 341 -28.25 20.56 19.91
N THR A 342 -28.07 21.51 18.99
CA THR A 342 -26.99 21.38 18.00
C THR A 342 -25.63 21.44 18.71
N PRO A 343 -24.75 20.43 18.59
CA PRO A 343 -23.45 20.42 19.26
C PRO A 343 -22.59 21.61 18.84
N ARG A 344 -21.84 22.17 19.80
CA ARG A 344 -20.87 23.24 19.54
C ARG A 344 -19.63 22.64 18.87
N LEU A 345 -19.17 23.26 17.79
CA LEU A 345 -17.97 22.84 17.08
C LEU A 345 -16.75 23.59 17.65
N VAL A 346 -15.67 22.88 17.93
CA VAL A 346 -14.36 23.50 18.21
C VAL A 346 -13.39 23.06 17.14
N LEU A 347 -12.73 24.03 16.53
CA LEU A 347 -11.72 23.82 15.51
C LEU A 347 -10.38 24.28 16.09
N ALA A 348 -9.41 23.38 16.15
CA ALA A 348 -8.10 23.66 16.72
C ALA A 348 -7.01 23.32 15.71
N ALA A 349 -6.19 24.30 15.32
CA ALA A 349 -5.13 24.11 14.34
C ALA A 349 -3.91 24.99 14.62
N ALA A 350 -2.74 24.58 14.11
CA ALA A 350 -1.54 25.42 14.14
C ALA A 350 -1.55 26.46 12.99
N GLU A 351 -2.19 26.12 11.87
CA GLU A 351 -2.48 27.03 10.75
C GLU A 351 -3.97 26.94 10.37
N PHE A 352 -4.65 28.08 10.24
CA PHE A 352 -6.00 28.17 9.66
C PHE A 352 -5.93 28.87 8.31
N GLU A 353 -6.56 28.31 7.28
CA GLU A 353 -6.71 29.01 6.00
C GLU A 353 -7.81 30.09 6.12
N PRO A 354 -7.57 31.36 5.71
CA PRO A 354 -8.54 32.45 5.90
C PRO A 354 -9.93 32.18 5.29
N ILE A 355 -10.00 31.32 4.27
CA ILE A 355 -11.22 30.89 3.60
C ILE A 355 -12.15 30.05 4.50
N VAL A 356 -11.62 29.41 5.56
CA VAL A 356 -12.41 28.66 6.55
C VAL A 356 -13.33 29.60 7.33
N GLU A 357 -12.86 30.79 7.71
CA GLU A 357 -13.68 31.80 8.40
C GLU A 357 -14.78 32.37 7.50
N ARG A 358 -14.46 32.57 6.20
CA ARG A 358 -15.44 32.99 5.17
C ARG A 358 -16.62 32.01 5.09
N VAL A 359 -16.38 30.71 5.28
CA VAL A 359 -17.43 29.69 5.25
C VAL A 359 -18.17 29.57 6.58
N LEU A 360 -17.46 29.54 7.71
CA LEU A 360 -18.03 29.19 9.03
C LEU A 360 -19.20 30.08 9.47
N ARG A 361 -19.14 31.38 9.19
CA ARG A 361 -20.22 32.34 9.51
C ARG A 361 -21.58 32.01 8.87
N TRP A 362 -21.59 31.28 7.76
CA TRP A 362 -22.81 30.92 7.02
C TRP A 362 -23.53 29.69 7.61
N PHE A 363 -22.87 28.92 8.48
CA PHE A 363 -23.49 27.82 9.19
C PHE A 363 -24.17 28.30 10.50
N ALA A 364 -25.34 27.77 10.83
CA ALA A 364 -26.05 28.02 12.08
C ALA A 364 -25.53 27.13 13.24
N ILE A 365 -24.21 27.04 13.37
CA ILE A 365 -23.52 26.30 14.44
C ILE A 365 -22.63 27.26 15.23
N SER A 366 -22.54 27.08 16.56
CA SER A 366 -21.57 27.81 17.38
C SER A 366 -20.19 27.22 17.14
N THR A 367 -19.24 28.02 16.65
CA THR A 367 -17.87 27.58 16.40
C THR A 367 -16.87 28.38 17.23
N THR A 368 -15.96 27.70 17.93
CA THR A 368 -14.81 28.32 18.61
C THR A 368 -13.52 27.85 17.94
N GLN A 369 -12.63 28.79 17.59
CA GLN A 369 -11.29 28.48 17.07
C GLN A 369 -10.26 28.48 18.21
N VAL A 370 -9.27 27.60 18.12
CA VAL A 370 -8.13 27.52 19.05
C VAL A 370 -6.83 27.41 18.26
N GLU A 371 -5.88 28.30 18.52
CA GLU A 371 -4.55 28.27 17.92
C GLU A 371 -3.67 27.27 18.67
N VAL A 372 -3.02 26.35 17.95
CA VAL A 372 -2.18 25.27 18.49
C VAL A 372 -0.71 25.62 18.28
N ARG A 373 -0.08 26.30 19.25
CA ARG A 373 1.31 26.72 19.16
C ARG A 373 2.25 25.57 19.57
N GLN A 374 2.96 25.02 18.58
CA GLN A 374 4.01 24.04 18.83
C GLN A 374 5.28 24.71 19.39
N VAL A 375 5.58 24.51 20.66
CA VAL A 375 6.88 24.85 21.25
C VAL A 375 7.76 23.60 21.21
N ALA A 376 8.88 23.68 20.49
CA ALA A 376 9.76 22.52 20.26
C ALA A 376 10.25 21.88 21.58
N GLY A 377 9.91 20.60 21.80
CA GLY A 377 10.29 19.86 23.00
C GLY A 377 9.43 20.13 24.24
N ARG A 378 8.23 20.71 24.08
CA ARG A 378 7.23 20.89 25.15
C ARG A 378 5.85 20.44 24.68
N ASP A 379 4.90 20.40 25.62
CA ASP A 379 3.48 20.27 25.30
C ASP A 379 3.00 21.44 24.44
N ALA A 380 1.93 21.21 23.66
CA ALA A 380 1.38 22.23 22.78
C ALA A 380 0.71 23.35 23.59
N GLU A 381 1.12 24.60 23.36
CA GLU A 381 0.49 25.77 23.96
C GLU A 381 -0.81 26.07 23.18
N LEU A 382 -1.96 25.96 23.85
CA LEU A 382 -3.26 26.20 23.26
C LEU A 382 -3.77 27.59 23.62
N VAL A 383 -4.04 28.41 22.61
CA VAL A 383 -4.53 29.78 22.77
C VAL A 383 -5.95 29.87 22.23
N LEU A 384 -6.90 30.30 23.05
CA LEU A 384 -8.27 30.57 22.60
C LEU A 384 -8.25 31.70 21.56
N GLY A 385 -8.71 31.39 20.34
CA GLY A 385 -8.85 32.35 19.25
C GLY A 385 -10.23 32.98 19.23
N GLY A 386 -10.69 33.36 18.03
CA GLY A 386 -12.04 33.86 17.82
C GLY A 386 -13.11 32.82 18.17
N THR A 387 -14.22 33.28 18.77
CA THR A 387 -15.48 32.50 18.76
C THR A 387 -16.38 33.08 17.68
N ILE A 388 -16.52 32.33 16.58
CA ILE A 388 -17.44 32.64 15.49
C ILE A 388 -18.84 32.20 15.95
N VAL A 389 -19.55 33.14 16.57
CA VAL A 389 -20.98 33.01 16.81
C VAL A 389 -21.71 33.34 15.52
N SER A 390 -22.40 32.36 14.94
CA SER A 390 -23.26 32.57 13.77
C SER A 390 -24.27 33.70 14.03
N ALA A 391 -24.46 34.58 13.05
CA ALA A 391 -25.28 35.79 13.21
C ALA A 391 -26.78 35.51 13.44
N ASN A 392 -27.27 34.32 13.04
CA ASN A 392 -28.64 33.86 13.30
C ASN A 392 -28.64 32.39 13.79
N PRO A 393 -28.56 32.14 15.12
CA PRO A 393 -28.76 30.81 15.67
C PRO A 393 -30.25 30.41 15.62
N LEU A 394 -30.66 29.80 14.49
CA LEU A 394 -31.91 29.05 14.28
C LEU A 394 -33.16 29.61 15.01
N ARG A 395 -33.55 30.85 14.71
CA ARG A 395 -34.91 31.33 15.02
C ARG A 395 -35.93 30.71 14.06
N ARG A 396 -36.15 29.39 14.20
CA ARG A 396 -37.31 28.69 13.62
C ARG A 396 -38.60 29.15 14.29
N THR A 397 -39.02 30.37 13.98
CA THR A 397 -40.41 30.83 14.12
C THR A 397 -41.26 30.03 13.13
N SER A 398 -41.62 28.81 13.53
CA SER A 398 -42.69 28.05 12.88
C SER A 398 -43.92 28.95 12.91
N PRO A 399 -44.53 29.31 11.76
CA PRO A 399 -45.79 30.03 11.78
C PRO A 399 -46.79 29.22 12.61
N PRO A 400 -47.56 29.84 13.53
CA PRO A 400 -48.62 29.11 14.22
C PRO A 400 -49.55 28.52 13.14
N PRO A 401 -49.92 27.23 13.23
CA PRO A 401 -50.69 26.58 12.19
C PRO A 401 -51.98 27.36 11.96
N ALA A 402 -52.20 27.80 10.73
CA ALA A 402 -53.38 28.56 10.36
C ALA A 402 -54.61 27.76 10.78
N ARG A 403 -55.48 28.36 11.60
CA ARG A 403 -56.76 27.74 11.94
C ARG A 403 -57.53 27.54 10.63
N PRO A 404 -58.02 26.34 10.31
CA PRO A 404 -58.95 26.19 9.22
C PRO A 404 -60.19 27.03 9.55
N GLU A 405 -60.54 27.98 8.67
CA GLU A 405 -61.77 28.74 8.82
C GLU A 405 -62.96 27.77 8.63
N ALA A 406 -63.94 27.88 9.51
CA ALA A 406 -65.10 27.00 9.48
C ALA A 406 -66.09 27.48 8.43
N ASP A 407 -66.08 26.86 7.25
CA ASP A 407 -67.11 27.10 6.23
C ASP A 407 -68.42 26.38 6.61
N ASP A 408 -69.33 27.14 7.22
CA ASP A 408 -70.66 26.68 7.64
C ASP A 408 -71.65 26.70 6.46
N ARG A 409 -71.95 25.51 5.91
CA ARG A 409 -73.13 25.29 5.06
C ARG A 409 -73.56 23.83 4.87
N SER A 410 -74.83 23.56 5.23
CA SER A 410 -75.70 22.46 4.74
C SER A 410 -75.32 21.04 5.17
N ARG A 411 -76.20 20.21 5.78
CA ARG A 411 -77.51 19.68 5.30
C ARG A 411 -77.34 18.87 3.99
N GLU A 412 -77.79 17.62 3.86
CA GLU A 412 -78.96 16.97 4.50
C GLU A 412 -78.91 15.40 4.47
N ARG A 413 -79.67 14.76 5.39
CA ARG A 413 -80.34 13.42 5.30
C ARG A 413 -79.59 12.06 5.32
N SER A 414 -80.37 11.07 5.79
CA SER A 414 -80.26 9.60 5.68
C SER A 414 -79.13 8.91 6.48
N ASP A 415 -79.32 8.41 7.71
CA ASP A 415 -80.23 7.34 8.19
C ASP A 415 -79.89 5.93 7.69
N SER A 416 -79.24 5.09 8.53
CA SER A 416 -79.87 3.86 9.04
C SER A 416 -78.99 2.96 9.97
N ARG A 417 -79.47 2.82 11.22
CA ARG A 417 -79.66 1.57 12.01
C ARG A 417 -78.50 0.59 12.34
N ARG A 418 -78.57 0.12 13.62
CA ARG A 418 -77.93 -1.06 14.29
C ARG A 418 -76.50 -0.85 14.81
N GLY A 419 -76.15 -1.27 16.05
CA GLY A 419 -76.99 -1.68 17.20
C GLY A 419 -76.32 -2.69 18.15
N ARG A 420 -76.51 -2.50 19.47
CA ARG A 420 -75.81 -3.18 20.61
C ARG A 420 -74.30 -2.84 20.65
N GLY A 421 -73.59 -2.77 21.78
CA GLY A 421 -73.89 -2.93 23.22
C GLY A 421 -72.55 -3.22 23.92
N GLY A 422 -72.24 -2.90 25.17
CA GLY A 422 -72.99 -2.34 26.31
C GLY A 422 -72.43 -2.95 27.61
N ARG A 423 -72.38 -2.19 28.72
CA ARG A 423 -71.81 -2.57 30.04
C ARG A 423 -70.25 -2.60 30.10
N GLU A 424 -69.58 -2.35 31.23
CA GLU A 424 -70.04 -1.74 32.51
C GLU A 424 -68.92 -0.96 33.23
N ARG A 425 -69.35 -0.21 34.25
CA ARG A 425 -68.65 0.60 35.26
C ARG A 425 -68.12 -0.29 36.42
N PRO A 426 -67.55 0.22 37.55
CA PRO A 426 -67.04 1.57 37.91
C PRO A 426 -65.62 1.43 38.60
N GLU A 427 -65.09 2.18 39.59
CA GLU A 427 -65.26 3.50 40.28
C GLU A 427 -63.89 3.87 40.94
N GLY A 428 -63.78 4.98 41.70
CA GLY A 428 -62.67 5.24 42.66
C GLY A 428 -61.59 6.22 42.14
N GLU A 429 -61.62 7.54 42.33
CA GLU A 429 -62.14 8.42 43.40
C GLU A 429 -61.21 8.55 44.64
N ARG A 430 -60.43 9.66 44.73
CA ARG A 430 -60.45 10.67 45.84
C ARG A 430 -59.20 11.59 45.91
N ASN A 431 -59.47 12.91 45.96
CA ASN A 431 -58.96 13.95 46.89
C ASN A 431 -57.43 14.17 47.13
N ALA A 432 -56.92 15.38 47.40
CA ALA A 432 -57.43 16.77 47.32
C ALA A 432 -56.27 17.80 47.59
N ARG A 433 -56.52 19.11 47.36
CA ARG A 433 -55.92 20.35 47.99
C ARG A 433 -54.45 20.27 48.51
N GLY A 434 -53.46 21.04 48.05
CA GLY A 434 -53.37 22.54 48.04
C GLY A 434 -52.95 23.10 49.43
N PRO A 435 -52.23 24.25 49.59
CA PRO A 435 -52.03 25.38 48.67
C PRO A 435 -50.57 25.96 48.60
N ARG A 436 -50.40 27.30 48.59
CA ARG A 436 -49.19 28.10 48.28
C ARG A 436 -48.34 28.55 49.51
N GLY A 437 -47.12 29.03 49.23
CA GLY A 437 -46.30 29.96 50.05
C GLY A 437 -44.80 29.76 49.78
N GLU A 438 -44.02 30.63 49.11
CA GLU A 438 -43.62 32.05 49.30
C GLU A 438 -42.60 32.36 50.42
N SER A 439 -41.56 33.13 50.03
CA SER A 439 -40.62 33.93 50.84
C SER A 439 -39.57 33.23 51.74
N GLY A 440 -38.36 33.81 51.78
CA GLY A 440 -37.43 33.64 52.93
C GLY A 440 -35.94 33.44 52.57
N PRO A 441 -35.00 34.27 53.07
CA PRO A 441 -33.60 34.27 52.62
C PRO A 441 -32.59 33.65 53.62
N ALA A 442 -31.30 33.66 53.22
CA ALA A 442 -30.14 33.18 53.97
C ALA A 442 -29.83 33.98 55.26
N PRO A 443 -28.90 33.50 56.11
CA PRO A 443 -27.57 34.13 56.03
C PRO A 443 -26.34 33.21 56.17
N ASP A 444 -25.26 33.70 55.55
CA ASP A 444 -23.83 33.46 55.75
C ASP A 444 -23.38 33.11 57.19
N ARG A 445 -22.48 32.10 57.30
CA ARG A 445 -21.42 32.01 58.32
C ARG A 445 -20.16 31.30 57.82
N THR A 446 -19.09 32.06 57.64
CA THR A 446 -17.69 31.62 57.83
C THR A 446 -17.24 31.98 59.28
N PRO A 447 -15.97 31.79 59.72
CA PRO A 447 -14.88 30.95 59.22
C PRO A 447 -14.30 30.01 60.33
N ARG A 448 -13.37 29.11 59.98
CA ARG A 448 -12.01 29.06 60.61
C ARG A 448 -11.06 28.00 60.07
N ASP A 449 -9.81 28.44 60.08
CA ASP A 449 -8.54 27.80 59.76
C ASP A 449 -8.26 26.48 60.49
N ARG A 450 -7.49 25.60 59.84
CA ARG A 450 -6.38 24.91 60.50
C ARG A 450 -5.32 24.43 59.50
N GLU A 451 -4.09 24.85 59.73
CA GLU A 451 -2.88 24.27 59.10
C GLU A 451 -2.62 22.86 59.66
N ALA A 452 -1.99 21.99 58.85
CA ALA A 452 -0.78 21.26 59.25
C ALA A 452 -0.18 20.43 58.08
N ALA A 453 1.12 20.18 58.19
CA ALA A 453 1.86 19.03 57.62
C ALA A 453 1.83 18.79 56.09
N ARG A 454 2.84 19.34 55.41
CA ARG A 454 3.61 18.53 54.43
C ARG A 454 4.30 17.36 55.17
N PRO A 455 4.64 16.30 54.44
CA PRO A 455 6.02 15.81 54.51
C PRO A 455 6.71 15.86 53.14
N GLU A 456 8.01 16.15 53.15
CA GLU A 456 8.91 16.01 52.00
C GLU A 456 9.60 14.65 52.07
N ALA A 457 9.84 13.99 50.93
CA ALA A 457 10.63 12.77 50.88
C ALA A 457 11.38 12.63 49.54
N ALA A 458 12.72 12.73 49.64
CA ALA A 458 13.74 12.19 48.73
C ALA A 458 13.44 12.16 47.21
N ALA A 459 14.01 13.12 46.48
CA ALA A 459 14.34 12.91 45.07
C ALA A 459 15.63 12.07 44.95
N SER A 460 15.59 10.97 44.19
CA SER A 460 16.79 10.31 43.66
C SER A 460 16.99 10.74 42.20
N GLY A 461 18.00 11.58 41.96
CA GLY A 461 18.39 11.97 40.61
C GLY A 461 19.13 10.83 39.91
N PHE A 462 18.50 10.19 38.91
CA PHE A 462 19.21 9.30 37.99
C PHE A 462 19.86 10.14 36.88
N GLU A 463 21.19 10.21 36.92
CA GLU A 463 22.00 10.89 35.91
C GLU A 463 22.41 9.89 34.81
N GLU A 464 21.47 9.55 33.92
CA GLU A 464 21.75 8.65 32.78
C GLU A 464 22.62 9.35 31.72
N VAL A 465 23.94 9.29 31.92
CA VAL A 465 24.93 9.54 30.87
C VAL A 465 25.03 8.30 29.97
N SER A 466 24.98 8.52 28.65
CA SER A 466 25.00 7.45 27.65
C SER A 466 26.24 6.57 27.73
N LEU A 467 26.04 5.25 27.62
CA LEU A 467 27.06 4.20 27.66
C LEU A 467 26.92 3.19 26.50
N PHE A 468 26.61 3.68 25.29
CA PHE A 468 26.59 2.87 24.06
C PHE A 468 27.24 3.57 22.84
N ASP A 469 28.20 4.45 23.09
CA ASP A 469 29.34 4.62 22.18
C ASP A 469 30.52 3.85 22.79
N LEU A 470 31.19 3.05 21.97
CA LEU A 470 32.32 2.15 22.27
C LEU A 470 31.95 0.79 22.92
N ASP A 471 32.56 -0.34 22.53
CA ASP A 471 33.66 -0.50 21.57
C ASP A 471 33.61 -1.78 20.72
N VAL A 472 34.47 -1.81 19.69
CA VAL A 472 34.77 -2.99 18.87
C VAL A 472 36.09 -3.61 19.33
N ALA A 473 36.15 -4.95 19.29
CA ALA A 473 37.29 -5.83 19.61
C ALA A 473 37.49 -6.15 21.11
N GLU A 474 37.31 -7.43 21.43
CA GLU A 474 37.85 -8.05 22.64
C GLU A 474 39.25 -8.63 22.35
N GLU A 475 40.23 -8.32 23.20
CA GLU A 475 41.29 -9.25 23.58
C GLU A 475 41.74 -8.89 25.01
N SER A 476 41.73 -9.88 25.91
CA SER A 476 41.95 -9.72 27.36
C SER A 476 43.45 -9.60 27.70
N PRO A 477 43.90 -9.14 28.90
CA PRO A 477 43.62 -9.86 30.16
C PRO A 477 43.60 -9.08 31.51
N THR A 478 43.05 -9.77 32.53
CA THR A 478 43.43 -9.81 33.97
C THR A 478 43.73 -8.55 34.82
N GLU A 479 42.93 -8.46 35.90
CA GLU A 479 43.33 -8.30 37.32
C GLU A 479 43.52 -6.91 38.00
N GLU A 480 42.85 -6.83 39.17
CA GLU A 480 43.11 -6.10 40.42
C GLU A 480 43.49 -4.60 40.45
N GLY A 481 43.12 -3.93 41.56
CA GLY A 481 43.95 -2.80 42.04
C GLY A 481 43.29 -1.51 42.51
N ALA A 482 42.14 -1.58 43.19
CA ALA A 482 41.68 -0.63 44.24
C ALA A 482 42.13 0.86 44.24
N ARG A 483 41.10 1.74 44.30
CA ARG A 483 40.96 2.92 45.19
C ARG A 483 41.43 4.34 44.78
N ASP A 484 40.55 5.26 45.21
CA ASP A 484 40.75 6.60 45.81
C ASP A 484 41.08 7.86 44.96
N GLU A 485 40.17 8.83 45.14
CA GLU A 485 40.33 10.30 45.23
C GLU A 485 40.69 11.21 44.02
N ALA A 486 39.69 12.04 43.66
CA ALA A 486 39.75 13.51 43.65
C ALA A 486 40.68 14.30 42.68
N GLY A 487 40.21 14.47 41.44
CA GLY A 487 39.75 15.81 41.00
C GLY A 487 40.70 16.82 40.34
N ARG A 488 40.12 18.02 40.09
CA ARG A 488 40.76 19.32 39.74
C ARG A 488 41.79 19.41 38.57
N SER A 489 41.22 19.62 37.39
CA SER A 489 41.47 20.83 36.55
C SER A 489 42.70 20.96 35.63
N ARG A 490 42.44 21.62 34.49
CA ARG A 490 43.28 22.63 33.78
C ARG A 490 44.70 22.25 33.28
N ARG A 491 44.87 22.51 31.98
CA ARG A 491 46.11 22.95 31.27
C ARG A 491 47.28 21.94 31.18
N GLY A 492 47.53 21.46 29.96
CA GLY A 492 48.46 22.22 29.12
C GLY A 492 49.65 21.49 28.44
N ARG A 493 49.72 21.67 27.12
CA ARG A 493 50.93 21.94 26.30
C ARG A 493 52.17 21.02 26.41
N ARG A 494 52.48 20.48 25.21
CA ARG A 494 53.77 20.56 24.45
C ARG A 494 54.88 19.51 24.68
N ARG A 495 55.33 18.98 23.53
CA ARG A 495 56.73 18.60 23.15
C ARG A 495 57.25 17.32 23.85
N ARG A 496 58.26 16.58 23.35
CA ARG A 496 59.16 16.63 22.15
C ARG A 496 59.73 15.21 21.98
N ARG A 497 59.90 14.59 20.79
CA ARG A 497 60.98 14.70 19.78
C ARG A 497 60.76 13.51 18.81
N GLY A 498 60.76 13.67 17.48
CA GLY A 498 61.94 13.39 16.61
C GLY A 498 61.86 12.00 15.95
N ARG A 499 62.64 11.58 14.93
CA ARG A 499 63.40 12.30 13.88
C ARG A 499 63.98 11.27 12.86
N GLY A 500 63.52 11.23 11.60
CA GLY A 500 64.07 10.37 10.51
C GLY A 500 63.19 10.41 9.25
N ARG A 501 63.63 10.97 8.11
CA ARG A 501 64.34 10.30 6.98
C ARG A 501 63.58 9.05 6.49
N GLY A 502 63.07 8.92 5.26
CA GLY A 502 63.15 9.57 3.93
C GLY A 502 62.31 8.66 2.98
N ARG A 503 62.10 8.81 1.67
CA ARG A 503 62.66 9.59 0.53
C ARG A 503 61.43 10.00 -0.37
N VAL A 504 61.39 11.14 -1.08
CA VAL A 504 61.86 11.37 -2.48
C VAL A 504 61.23 10.39 -3.48
N ARG A 505 60.55 10.77 -4.59
CA ARG A 505 60.27 12.05 -5.31
C ARG A 505 59.01 11.83 -6.21
N SER A 506 58.45 12.69 -7.08
CA SER A 506 58.72 14.06 -7.63
C SER A 506 57.36 14.61 -8.13
N GLU A 507 57.02 15.89 -7.91
CA GLU A 507 57.03 17.01 -8.92
C GLU A 507 56.02 16.82 -10.08
N SER A 508 55.16 17.78 -10.46
CA SER A 508 54.89 19.18 -10.02
C SER A 508 53.36 19.43 -10.05
N GLY A 509 52.74 20.50 -9.50
CA GLY A 509 53.02 21.93 -9.68
C GLY A 509 52.61 22.36 -11.11
N GLU A 510 51.80 23.38 -11.37
CA GLU A 510 51.27 24.55 -10.62
C GLU A 510 49.97 25.05 -11.34
N ALA A 511 49.26 26.13 -11.01
CA ALA A 511 48.77 26.74 -9.76
C ALA A 511 47.77 27.86 -10.14
N SER A 512 46.91 28.31 -9.21
CA SER A 512 46.10 29.56 -9.32
C SER A 512 45.05 29.62 -10.47
N ALA A 513 44.13 30.58 -10.53
CA ALA A 513 43.38 31.29 -9.47
C ALA A 513 42.09 31.91 -10.07
N GLU A 514 41.19 32.36 -9.19
CA GLU A 514 40.27 33.52 -9.34
C GLU A 514 39.46 33.73 -10.64
N ASP A 515 38.16 33.43 -10.51
CA ASP A 515 37.07 34.44 -10.55
C ASP A 515 36.88 35.32 -11.81
N ALA A 516 35.90 34.93 -12.65
CA ALA A 516 34.99 35.87 -13.33
C ALA A 516 33.72 35.17 -13.87
N ARG A 517 32.58 35.86 -13.79
CA ARG A 517 31.44 35.66 -14.73
C ARG A 517 31.63 36.62 -15.91
N PRO A 518 31.16 36.29 -17.13
CA PRO A 518 29.83 36.78 -17.50
C PRO A 518 28.98 35.83 -18.39
N GLU A 519 27.67 36.04 -18.34
CA GLU A 519 26.71 35.77 -19.44
C GLU A 519 26.48 37.11 -20.20
N PRO A 520 25.75 37.17 -21.35
CA PRO A 520 25.11 36.12 -22.16
C PRO A 520 25.61 36.14 -23.64
N GLY A 521 24.93 35.41 -24.53
CA GLY A 521 25.15 35.52 -25.99
C GLY A 521 24.36 34.50 -26.80
N ASP A 522 23.31 34.96 -27.47
CA ASP A 522 22.34 34.15 -28.23
C ASP A 522 22.85 33.63 -29.60
N ALA A 523 21.96 32.84 -30.23
CA ALA A 523 21.71 32.76 -31.68
C ALA A 523 22.44 31.71 -32.56
N GLU A 524 21.58 30.82 -33.09
CA GLU A 524 21.46 30.43 -34.51
C GLU A 524 22.36 29.35 -35.16
N GLU A 525 21.62 28.42 -35.79
CA GLU A 525 21.88 27.66 -37.03
C GLU A 525 23.33 27.41 -37.52
N ARG A 526 23.71 26.12 -37.58
CA ARG A 526 23.62 25.32 -38.84
C ARG A 526 24.12 23.89 -38.71
N ALA A 527 23.33 22.97 -39.27
CA ALA A 527 23.80 21.71 -39.83
C ALA A 527 23.78 21.83 -41.39
N PRO A 528 24.25 20.84 -42.16
CA PRO A 528 25.25 19.79 -41.88
C PRO A 528 26.42 19.84 -42.89
N ARG A 529 27.52 19.11 -42.65
CA ARG A 529 28.43 18.63 -43.70
C ARG A 529 29.00 17.24 -43.40
N ALA A 530 29.28 16.49 -44.46
CA ALA A 530 29.92 15.18 -44.45
C ALA A 530 31.24 15.22 -45.28
N VAL A 531 31.79 14.04 -45.57
CA VAL A 531 32.92 13.73 -46.49
C VAL A 531 34.33 13.75 -45.89
N SER A 532 34.94 12.54 -45.91
CA SER A 532 36.36 12.11 -45.84
C SER A 532 36.42 10.87 -44.92
N GLU A 533 36.76 9.64 -45.34
CA GLU A 533 37.50 9.16 -46.53
C GLU A 533 38.96 9.61 -46.62
N ARG A 534 39.84 8.79 -46.02
CA ARG A 534 41.21 8.35 -46.40
C ARG A 534 41.69 7.43 -45.26
N SER A 535 42.09 6.17 -45.52
CA SER A 535 43.40 5.69 -46.03
C SER A 535 44.56 6.02 -45.05
N GLU A 536 45.57 5.19 -44.82
CA GLU A 536 46.16 4.11 -45.65
C GLU A 536 46.47 2.83 -44.83
N ASP A 537 46.28 1.69 -45.48
CA ASP A 537 47.22 0.57 -45.66
C ASP A 537 48.27 0.20 -44.58
N GLU A 538 48.23 -1.06 -44.14
CA GLU A 538 49.45 -1.89 -44.03
C GLU A 538 49.07 -3.34 -44.40
N ALA A 539 49.91 -3.98 -45.23
CA ALA A 539 49.68 -5.30 -45.83
C ALA A 539 50.93 -6.18 -45.66
N LEU A 540 51.06 -7.24 -46.47
CA LEU A 540 52.07 -8.30 -46.42
C LEU A 540 51.80 -9.37 -45.33
N ASP A 541 51.91 -10.67 -45.60
CA ASP A 541 52.02 -11.34 -46.90
C ASP A 541 51.42 -12.76 -46.81
N ASP A 542 51.14 -13.30 -48.00
CA ASP A 542 50.69 -14.67 -48.24
C ASP A 542 51.72 -15.73 -47.79
N ASP A 543 51.26 -16.98 -47.58
CA ASP A 543 51.69 -18.07 -48.46
C ASP A 543 50.77 -19.31 -48.34
N ASP A 544 50.50 -19.92 -49.50
CA ASP A 544 49.53 -21.01 -49.72
C ASP A 544 49.99 -22.38 -49.19
N HIS A 545 49.03 -23.29 -48.92
CA HIS A 545 48.75 -24.38 -49.89
C HIS A 545 47.59 -25.31 -49.50
N ASP A 546 46.82 -25.67 -50.54
CA ASP A 546 45.78 -26.70 -50.51
C ASP A 546 46.34 -28.11 -50.24
N LEU A 547 45.44 -29.01 -49.82
CA LEU A 547 45.07 -30.13 -50.70
C LEU A 547 43.69 -30.71 -50.33
N VAL A 548 43.10 -31.45 -51.25
CA VAL A 548 41.68 -31.87 -51.25
C VAL A 548 41.57 -33.41 -51.30
N ASP A 549 40.39 -33.92 -50.96
CA ASP A 549 40.00 -35.34 -50.98
C ASP A 549 40.70 -36.22 -49.90
N GLU A 550 40.12 -37.32 -49.39
CA GLU A 550 39.16 -38.24 -50.01
C GLU A 550 38.14 -38.82 -49.00
N ILE A 551 37.02 -39.39 -49.49
CA ILE A 551 35.97 -40.01 -48.69
C ILE A 551 36.23 -41.51 -48.50
N VAL A 552 36.29 -42.00 -47.26
CA VAL A 552 36.21 -43.43 -46.94
C VAL A 552 35.14 -43.72 -45.90
N VAL A 553 34.16 -44.55 -46.27
CA VAL A 553 33.13 -45.11 -45.38
C VAL A 553 33.63 -46.45 -44.83
N LEU A 554 33.57 -46.63 -43.50
CA LEU A 554 33.62 -47.96 -42.88
C LEU A 554 32.56 -48.12 -41.78
N SER A 555 32.16 -49.38 -41.58
CA SER A 555 31.02 -49.84 -40.77
C SER A 555 31.38 -49.97 -39.28
N PRO A 556 30.42 -49.87 -38.35
CA PRO A 556 30.65 -50.23 -36.95
C PRO A 556 30.78 -51.76 -36.78
N ASP A 557 31.83 -52.22 -36.08
CA ASP A 557 31.88 -53.47 -35.31
C ASP A 557 33.20 -53.55 -34.51
N ALA A 558 33.14 -53.32 -33.19
CA ALA A 558 34.23 -53.61 -32.25
C ALA A 558 33.63 -53.76 -30.81
N PRO A 559 34.11 -54.71 -29.98
CA PRO A 559 33.35 -55.19 -28.82
C PRO A 559 33.71 -54.54 -27.47
N GLU A 560 32.98 -54.96 -26.44
CA GLU A 560 33.10 -54.61 -25.02
C GLU A 560 34.53 -54.81 -24.48
N PHE A 561 35.02 -53.84 -23.69
CA PHE A 561 36.27 -53.98 -22.94
C PHE A 561 35.97 -54.48 -21.51
N ILE A 562 36.52 -55.63 -21.17
CA ILE A 562 36.44 -56.23 -19.83
C ILE A 562 37.63 -55.74 -18.99
N GLU A 563 37.39 -55.50 -17.70
CA GLU A 563 38.38 -55.04 -16.73
C GLU A 563 39.12 -56.24 -16.13
N GLU A 564 40.45 -56.33 -16.33
CA GLU A 564 41.32 -57.34 -15.70
C GLU A 564 42.45 -56.69 -14.87
N PRO A 565 42.88 -57.32 -13.76
CA PRO A 565 43.73 -56.69 -12.76
C PRO A 565 45.23 -56.68 -13.11
N ALA A 566 45.96 -55.72 -12.53
CA ALA A 566 47.41 -55.63 -12.67
C ALA A 566 48.15 -56.82 -12.01
N PRO A 567 49.25 -57.33 -12.62
CA PRO A 567 49.98 -58.47 -12.10
C PRO A 567 50.80 -58.13 -10.85
N ALA A 568 50.84 -59.05 -9.89
CA ALA A 568 51.85 -59.06 -8.84
C ALA A 568 53.15 -59.68 -9.37
N TYR A 569 54.28 -59.10 -9.00
CA TYR A 569 55.60 -59.70 -9.21
C TYR A 569 56.08 -60.29 -7.88
N GLU A 570 56.48 -61.56 -7.93
CA GLU A 570 57.28 -62.20 -6.88
C GLU A 570 58.75 -61.88 -7.21
N GLU A 571 59.49 -61.28 -6.27
CA GLU A 571 60.94 -61.06 -6.40
C GLU A 571 61.67 -62.20 -5.67
N ASP A 572 62.50 -62.95 -6.39
CA ASP A 572 63.29 -64.05 -5.84
C ASP A 572 64.36 -63.56 -4.84
N ASP A 573 64.53 -64.30 -3.74
CA ASP A 573 65.73 -64.24 -2.90
C ASP A 573 66.90 -64.91 -3.65
N GLU A 574 68.05 -64.23 -3.83
CA GLU A 574 69.36 -64.89 -3.62
C GLU A 574 70.57 -63.94 -3.47
N GLU A 575 71.47 -64.37 -2.58
CA GLU A 575 72.85 -63.95 -2.28
C GLU A 575 73.12 -62.96 -1.12
N ALA A 576 74.25 -63.21 -0.45
CA ALA A 576 74.58 -62.77 0.91
C ALA A 576 76.01 -62.19 1.00
N ASP A 577 76.45 -61.93 2.24
CA ASP A 577 77.83 -61.67 2.66
C ASP A 577 78.54 -60.43 2.08
N ASP A 578 78.38 -59.29 2.75
CA ASP A 578 79.40 -58.90 3.74
C ASP A 578 78.85 -57.83 4.71
N ALA A 579 78.35 -58.27 5.87
CA ALA A 579 77.65 -57.42 6.83
C ALA A 579 78.63 -56.70 7.78
N ASP A 580 78.97 -55.44 7.48
CA ASP A 580 79.71 -54.57 8.39
C ASP A 580 78.99 -54.45 9.76
N PRO A 581 79.61 -54.88 10.88
CA PRO A 581 78.99 -54.83 12.20
C PRO A 581 78.77 -53.39 12.71
N GLU A 582 79.44 -52.39 12.16
CA GLU A 582 79.20 -50.98 12.47
C GLU A 582 78.00 -50.42 11.70
N ALA A 583 77.83 -50.78 10.41
CA ALA A 583 76.62 -50.53 9.65
C ALA A 583 75.37 -51.18 10.28
N GLU A 584 75.46 -52.45 10.71
CA GLU A 584 74.40 -53.10 11.50
C GLU A 584 74.06 -52.33 12.78
N ARG A 585 75.08 -51.88 13.52
CA ARG A 585 74.89 -51.05 14.73
C ARG A 585 74.16 -49.76 14.40
N MET A 586 74.54 -49.09 13.32
CA MET A 586 73.91 -47.86 12.86
C MET A 586 72.47 -48.12 12.39
N HIS A 587 72.17 -49.25 11.76
CA HIS A 587 70.81 -49.66 11.40
C HIS A 587 69.95 -49.96 12.63
N ARG A 588 70.48 -50.68 13.63
CA ARG A 588 69.78 -50.93 14.90
C ARG A 588 69.54 -49.63 15.68
N GLU A 589 70.49 -48.69 15.70
CA GLU A 589 70.30 -47.39 16.34
C GLU A 589 69.29 -46.51 15.57
N ARG A 590 69.36 -46.47 14.23
CA ARG A 590 68.35 -45.80 13.40
C ARG A 590 66.96 -46.42 13.62
N ALA A 591 66.85 -47.73 13.73
CA ALA A 591 65.59 -48.43 14.01
C ALA A 591 65.04 -48.11 15.41
N LEU A 592 65.91 -48.03 16.44
CA LEU A 592 65.52 -47.60 17.79
C LEU A 592 65.09 -46.12 17.81
N ARG A 593 65.82 -45.22 17.14
CA ARG A 593 65.41 -43.82 16.96
C ARG A 593 64.10 -43.69 16.17
N ARG A 594 63.84 -44.57 15.19
CA ARG A 594 62.57 -44.64 14.43
C ARG A 594 61.42 -45.13 15.31
N ARG A 595 61.61 -46.21 16.09
CA ARG A 595 60.62 -46.69 17.07
C ARG A 595 60.35 -45.66 18.18
N ALA A 596 61.36 -44.96 18.68
CA ALA A 596 61.19 -43.88 19.66
C ALA A 596 60.44 -42.66 19.10
N ARG A 597 60.57 -42.36 17.79
CA ARG A 597 59.74 -41.36 17.10
C ARG A 597 58.30 -41.83 16.94
N VAL A 598 58.08 -43.09 16.54
CA VAL A 598 56.72 -43.66 16.40
C VAL A 598 56.01 -43.75 17.76
N ALA A 599 56.69 -44.21 18.82
CA ALA A 599 56.12 -44.31 20.17
C ALA A 599 55.91 -42.95 20.87
N LYS A 600 56.42 -41.85 20.30
CA LYS A 600 56.17 -40.47 20.76
C LYS A 600 55.32 -39.65 19.77
N ALA A 601 54.91 -40.26 18.65
CA ALA A 601 53.83 -39.72 17.85
C ALA A 601 52.51 -40.07 18.55
N ALA A 602 51.71 -39.05 18.86
CA ALA A 602 50.28 -39.26 19.05
C ALA A 602 49.71 -39.93 17.78
N PRO A 603 48.60 -40.69 17.88
CA PRO A 603 47.93 -41.20 16.68
C PRO A 603 47.71 -40.05 15.70
N PRO A 604 47.92 -40.26 14.38
CA PRO A 604 47.72 -39.19 13.41
C PRO A 604 46.28 -38.70 13.53
N ILE A 605 46.13 -37.43 13.94
CA ILE A 605 44.90 -36.68 13.67
C ILE A 605 44.67 -36.87 12.16
N PRO A 606 43.48 -37.33 11.71
CA PRO A 606 43.21 -37.47 10.29
C PRO A 606 43.62 -36.18 9.59
N VAL A 607 44.42 -36.29 8.53
CA VAL A 607 44.74 -35.13 7.70
C VAL A 607 43.45 -34.76 7.00
N GLU A 608 42.71 -33.86 7.62
CA GLU A 608 41.43 -33.35 7.16
C GLU A 608 41.59 -32.92 5.71
N ALA A 609 40.80 -33.51 4.82
CA ALA A 609 40.98 -33.35 3.38
C ALA A 609 41.01 -31.85 3.06
N PRO A 610 42.04 -31.37 2.34
CA PRO A 610 42.43 -29.96 2.35
C PRO A 610 41.22 -29.09 2.03
N ALA A 611 40.77 -28.35 3.06
CA ALA A 611 39.41 -27.81 3.15
C ALA A 611 38.98 -27.21 1.80
N PRO A 612 37.84 -27.66 1.23
CA PRO A 612 37.54 -27.47 -0.19
C PRO A 612 37.64 -26.00 -0.54
N LYS A 613 38.61 -25.67 -1.41
CA LYS A 613 38.93 -24.28 -1.80
C LYS A 613 37.61 -23.56 -2.09
N PRO A 614 37.31 -22.43 -1.42
CA PRO A 614 35.98 -21.84 -1.44
C PRO A 614 35.55 -21.64 -2.89
N GLN A 615 34.54 -22.40 -3.31
CA GLN A 615 34.16 -22.46 -4.71
C GLN A 615 33.80 -21.04 -5.16
N ARG A 616 34.47 -20.55 -6.21
CA ARG A 616 34.10 -19.27 -6.80
C ARG A 616 32.63 -19.37 -7.19
N PRO A 617 31.77 -18.45 -6.71
CA PRO A 617 30.33 -18.63 -6.83
C PRO A 617 29.98 -18.64 -8.33
N LYS A 618 29.34 -19.73 -8.77
CA LYS A 618 29.16 -20.03 -10.19
C LYS A 618 28.40 -18.89 -10.88
N ARG A 619 28.87 -18.50 -12.06
CA ARG A 619 28.12 -17.64 -12.98
C ARG A 619 27.20 -18.50 -13.83
N ILE A 620 25.99 -18.03 -14.09
CA ILE A 620 25.02 -18.69 -14.97
C ILE A 620 24.91 -17.98 -16.32
N ALA A 621 24.54 -18.74 -17.34
CA ALA A 621 24.04 -18.26 -18.62
C ALA A 621 22.51 -18.41 -18.65
N ILE A 622 21.80 -17.47 -19.26
CA ILE A 622 20.35 -17.56 -19.47
C ILE A 622 20.04 -17.34 -20.95
N LEU A 623 19.27 -18.25 -21.53
CA LEU A 623 18.70 -18.19 -22.86
C LEU A 623 17.18 -18.00 -22.74
N ALA A 624 16.65 -16.93 -23.30
CA ALA A 624 15.23 -16.59 -23.29
C ALA A 624 14.66 -16.56 -24.71
N HIS A 625 13.42 -17.03 -24.87
CA HIS A 625 12.70 -16.90 -26.14
C HIS A 625 12.39 -15.42 -26.45
N ALA A 626 12.21 -15.10 -27.74
CA ALA A 626 12.01 -13.74 -28.26
C ALA A 626 10.60 -13.17 -28.04
N ASP A 627 10.11 -13.26 -26.80
CA ASP A 627 8.84 -12.68 -26.34
C ASP A 627 9.01 -11.91 -25.01
N ARG A 628 7.98 -11.19 -24.57
CA ARG A 628 8.06 -10.34 -23.36
C ARG A 628 8.12 -11.15 -22.06
N ASP A 629 7.44 -12.29 -22.00
CA ASP A 629 7.30 -13.13 -20.81
C ASP A 629 8.61 -13.85 -20.52
N SER A 630 9.17 -14.54 -21.51
CA SER A 630 10.43 -15.27 -21.44
C SER A 630 11.60 -14.35 -21.06
N VAL A 631 11.65 -13.13 -21.62
CA VAL A 631 12.65 -12.11 -21.25
C VAL A 631 12.43 -11.60 -19.81
N ALA A 632 11.19 -11.41 -19.36
CA ALA A 632 10.92 -10.97 -17.99
C ALA A 632 11.18 -12.07 -16.95
N ALA A 633 10.87 -13.32 -17.27
CA ALA A 633 11.22 -14.50 -16.48
C ALA A 633 12.74 -14.67 -16.36
N ALA A 634 13.48 -14.47 -17.46
CA ALA A 634 14.94 -14.43 -17.44
C ALA A 634 15.49 -13.32 -16.53
N VAL A 635 14.91 -12.11 -16.56
CA VAL A 635 15.26 -11.01 -15.63
C VAL A 635 14.99 -11.40 -14.18
N LEU A 636 13.87 -12.06 -13.87
CA LEU A 636 13.54 -12.48 -12.50
C LEU A 636 14.50 -13.53 -11.95
N LEU A 637 14.80 -14.57 -12.73
CA LEU A 637 15.83 -15.58 -12.39
C LEU A 637 17.21 -14.93 -12.20
N ALA A 638 17.59 -14.05 -13.12
CA ALA A 638 18.86 -13.33 -13.07
C ALA A 638 19.01 -12.47 -11.79
N ARG A 639 17.93 -11.90 -11.28
CA ARG A 639 17.92 -11.08 -10.05
C ARG A 639 18.07 -11.91 -8.76
N ASP A 640 17.64 -13.17 -8.76
CA ASP A 640 17.82 -14.08 -7.63
C ASP A 640 19.29 -14.56 -7.52
N VAL A 641 19.82 -15.06 -8.65
CA VAL A 641 21.18 -15.64 -8.75
C VAL A 641 22.28 -14.57 -8.79
N ARG A 642 22.03 -13.41 -9.43
CA ARG A 642 22.90 -12.21 -9.55
C ARG A 642 24.24 -12.37 -10.27
N LEU A 643 24.78 -13.58 -10.35
CA LEU A 643 26.06 -13.86 -11.00
C LEU A 643 25.81 -14.39 -12.40
N LEU A 644 25.80 -13.47 -13.37
CA LEU A 644 25.60 -13.76 -14.78
C LEU A 644 26.94 -13.79 -15.52
N GLU A 645 27.08 -14.71 -16.47
CA GLU A 645 28.00 -14.58 -17.60
C GLU A 645 27.30 -13.70 -18.67
N GLY A 646 26.12 -14.12 -19.17
CA GLY A 646 25.30 -13.33 -20.08
C GLY A 646 23.80 -13.70 -20.05
N ILE A 647 22.99 -12.91 -20.76
CA ILE A 647 21.59 -13.20 -21.09
C ILE A 647 21.44 -13.08 -22.60
N TRP A 648 20.99 -14.14 -23.25
CA TRP A 648 20.74 -14.20 -24.70
C TRP A 648 19.26 -14.33 -24.99
N VAL A 649 18.80 -13.67 -26.05
CA VAL A 649 17.43 -13.71 -26.53
C VAL A 649 17.44 -14.19 -27.98
N TYR A 650 16.61 -15.19 -28.31
CA TYR A 650 16.51 -15.74 -29.66
C TYR A 650 15.07 -16.20 -29.96
N PRO A 651 14.58 -16.09 -31.21
CA PRO A 651 13.34 -16.74 -31.63
C PRO A 651 13.52 -18.26 -31.65
N GLN A 652 12.42 -19.02 -31.58
CA GLN A 652 12.42 -20.49 -31.60
C GLN A 652 13.27 -21.10 -32.72
N ALA A 653 13.31 -20.48 -33.90
CA ALA A 653 14.11 -20.95 -35.05
C ALA A 653 15.63 -20.88 -34.81
N ASP A 654 16.11 -19.93 -34.00
CA ASP A 654 17.54 -19.69 -33.74
C ASP A 654 18.05 -20.41 -32.47
N LEU A 655 17.21 -21.22 -31.81
CA LEU A 655 17.58 -22.02 -30.63
C LEU A 655 18.86 -22.85 -30.85
N MET A 656 19.01 -23.43 -32.05
CA MET A 656 20.20 -24.21 -32.42
C MET A 656 21.45 -23.35 -32.65
N THR A 657 21.29 -22.04 -32.92
CA THR A 657 22.41 -21.09 -33.04
C THR A 657 23.06 -20.82 -31.69
N PHE A 658 22.27 -20.79 -30.60
CA PHE A 658 22.81 -20.77 -29.25
C PHE A 658 23.59 -22.05 -28.93
N PHE A 659 22.98 -23.23 -29.14
CA PHE A 659 23.62 -24.51 -28.82
C PHE A 659 24.88 -24.83 -29.64
N ARG A 660 24.98 -24.34 -30.90
CA ARG A 660 26.12 -24.61 -31.80
C ARG A 660 27.26 -23.59 -31.76
N GLY A 661 27.15 -22.55 -30.92
CA GLY A 661 28.18 -21.51 -30.82
C GLY A 661 28.29 -20.93 -29.41
N VAL A 662 27.27 -20.18 -28.98
CA VAL A 662 27.29 -19.54 -27.65
C VAL A 662 27.50 -20.57 -26.53
N ALA A 663 26.80 -21.71 -26.57
CA ALA A 663 26.90 -22.73 -25.54
C ALA A 663 28.22 -23.50 -25.56
N THR A 664 28.94 -23.57 -26.68
CA THR A 664 30.29 -24.17 -26.76
C THR A 664 31.37 -23.22 -26.24
N ASP A 665 31.17 -21.91 -26.32
CA ASP A 665 32.09 -20.89 -25.79
C ASP A 665 31.96 -20.69 -24.27
N LEU A 666 30.87 -21.20 -23.65
CA LEU A 666 30.68 -21.20 -22.21
C LEU A 666 31.57 -22.25 -21.52
N ARG A 667 32.29 -21.80 -20.49
CA ARG A 667 33.12 -22.64 -19.61
C ARG A 667 32.36 -23.87 -19.11
N GLU A 668 33.07 -24.96 -18.89
CA GLU A 668 32.49 -26.26 -18.49
C GLU A 668 31.64 -26.20 -17.20
N GLU A 669 31.98 -25.31 -16.24
CA GLU A 669 31.29 -25.24 -14.94
C GLU A 669 30.02 -24.37 -14.89
N THR A 670 29.73 -23.60 -15.95
CA THR A 670 28.64 -22.62 -16.02
C THR A 670 27.27 -23.30 -16.22
N PRO A 671 26.29 -23.13 -15.30
CA PRO A 671 24.91 -23.56 -15.54
C PRO A 671 24.24 -22.72 -16.63
N ILE A 672 23.35 -23.35 -17.40
CA ILE A 672 22.65 -22.77 -18.54
C ILE A 672 21.14 -22.93 -18.31
N HIS A 673 20.39 -21.83 -18.22
CA HIS A 673 18.94 -21.85 -18.05
C HIS A 673 18.25 -21.47 -19.36
N VAL A 674 17.37 -22.34 -19.89
CA VAL A 674 16.59 -22.13 -21.12
C VAL A 674 15.14 -21.83 -20.74
N ILE A 675 14.58 -20.73 -21.25
CA ILE A 675 13.28 -20.20 -20.82
C ILE A 675 12.38 -19.91 -22.03
N GLY A 676 11.20 -20.53 -22.06
CA GLY A 676 10.13 -20.27 -23.04
C GLY A 676 10.32 -20.89 -24.43
N PHE A 677 11.22 -21.86 -24.56
CA PHE A 677 11.40 -22.61 -25.80
C PHE A 677 10.71 -23.96 -25.73
N ALA A 678 10.04 -24.34 -26.82
CA ALA A 678 9.71 -25.73 -27.08
C ALA A 678 10.94 -26.48 -27.59
N ALA A 679 11.05 -27.79 -27.35
CA ALA A 679 12.00 -28.62 -28.09
C ALA A 679 11.47 -28.86 -29.52
N SER A 680 11.70 -27.90 -30.41
CA SER A 680 11.29 -27.98 -31.81
C SER A 680 12.41 -27.49 -32.74
N PRO A 681 12.92 -28.35 -33.66
CA PRO A 681 12.57 -29.77 -33.84
C PRO A 681 13.12 -30.66 -32.71
N ALA A 682 12.26 -31.49 -32.10
CA ALA A 682 12.56 -32.18 -30.85
C ALA A 682 13.83 -33.04 -30.88
N ARG A 683 14.04 -33.84 -31.94
CA ARG A 683 15.22 -34.71 -32.06
C ARG A 683 16.54 -33.95 -31.91
N ASP A 684 16.71 -32.90 -32.70
CA ASP A 684 17.99 -32.19 -32.80
C ASP A 684 18.23 -31.31 -31.55
N VAL A 685 17.16 -30.70 -31.02
CA VAL A 685 17.22 -29.89 -29.81
C VAL A 685 17.51 -30.76 -28.58
N ILE A 686 16.86 -31.92 -28.42
CA ILE A 686 17.11 -32.84 -27.30
C ILE A 686 18.50 -33.46 -27.41
N GLN A 687 18.96 -33.81 -28.62
CA GLN A 687 20.32 -34.31 -28.84
C GLN A 687 21.39 -33.25 -28.52
N ALA A 688 21.15 -31.97 -28.82
CA ALA A 688 22.04 -30.89 -28.42
C ALA A 688 21.99 -30.62 -26.90
N ALA A 689 20.79 -30.61 -26.31
CA ALA A 689 20.60 -30.44 -24.87
C ALA A 689 21.32 -31.51 -24.03
N ALA A 690 21.37 -32.76 -24.52
CA ALA A 690 22.08 -33.86 -23.89
C ALA A 690 23.60 -33.62 -23.72
N LEU A 691 24.23 -32.79 -24.57
CA LEU A 691 25.63 -32.40 -24.44
C LEU A 691 25.89 -31.49 -23.23
N TYR A 692 24.82 -30.88 -22.69
CA TYR A 692 24.84 -29.97 -21.54
C TYR A 692 24.11 -30.59 -20.33
N ARG A 693 24.07 -31.92 -20.25
CA ARG A 693 23.58 -32.66 -19.08
C ARG A 693 24.28 -32.21 -17.79
N ASP A 694 23.55 -32.30 -16.66
CA ASP A 694 23.98 -31.89 -15.31
C ASP A 694 24.29 -30.37 -15.14
N ARG A 695 24.09 -29.57 -16.19
CA ARG A 695 24.29 -28.11 -16.20
C ARG A 695 23.21 -27.30 -16.93
N LEU A 696 22.41 -27.91 -17.80
CA LEU A 696 21.23 -27.31 -18.43
C LEU A 696 20.02 -27.40 -17.50
N VAL A 697 19.19 -26.35 -17.45
CA VAL A 697 17.87 -26.34 -16.79
C VAL A 697 16.87 -25.71 -17.74
N TRP A 698 15.69 -26.32 -17.90
CA TRP A 698 14.66 -25.91 -18.86
C TRP A 698 13.40 -25.43 -18.14
N TYR A 699 12.83 -24.31 -18.59
CA TYR A 699 11.57 -23.75 -18.14
C TYR A 699 10.69 -23.46 -19.35
N ASP A 700 9.47 -23.99 -19.40
CA ASP A 700 8.56 -23.73 -20.52
C ASP A 700 7.08 -23.86 -20.14
N HIS A 701 6.20 -23.38 -21.02
CA HIS A 701 4.74 -23.42 -20.86
C HIS A 701 3.98 -23.91 -22.10
N HIS A 702 4.66 -24.23 -23.20
CA HIS A 702 4.02 -24.73 -24.41
C HIS A 702 3.42 -26.13 -24.18
N SER A 703 2.47 -26.52 -25.04
CA SER A 703 1.99 -27.91 -25.09
C SER A 703 2.93 -28.73 -25.98
N TRP A 704 3.53 -29.78 -25.42
CA TRP A 704 4.46 -30.68 -26.12
C TRP A 704 3.83 -32.07 -26.26
N PRO A 705 4.26 -32.90 -27.24
CA PRO A 705 4.09 -34.35 -27.17
C PRO A 705 4.70 -34.88 -25.86
N PRO A 706 3.97 -35.66 -25.03
CA PRO A 706 4.50 -36.18 -23.77
C PRO A 706 5.80 -36.99 -23.95
N GLU A 707 5.96 -37.69 -25.07
CA GLU A 707 7.16 -38.43 -25.42
C GLU A 707 8.41 -37.54 -25.56
N ASP A 708 8.26 -36.27 -25.97
CA ASP A 708 9.39 -35.35 -26.12
C ASP A 708 9.77 -34.67 -24.80
N ILE A 709 8.80 -34.47 -23.89
CA ILE A 709 9.10 -34.10 -22.48
C ILE A 709 9.88 -35.22 -21.79
N GLU A 710 9.43 -36.47 -21.90
CA GLU A 710 10.12 -37.60 -21.25
C GLU A 710 11.49 -37.89 -21.89
N ARG A 711 11.66 -37.69 -23.20
CA ARG A 711 12.97 -37.70 -23.86
C ARG A 711 13.89 -36.60 -23.33
N LEU A 712 13.41 -35.37 -23.13
CA LEU A 712 14.23 -34.29 -22.58
C LEU A 712 14.62 -34.57 -21.12
N LYS A 713 13.68 -35.02 -20.27
CA LYS A 713 13.96 -35.45 -18.90
C LYS A 713 15.02 -36.56 -18.85
N ALA A 714 14.95 -37.54 -19.76
CA ALA A 714 15.94 -38.61 -19.86
C ALA A 714 17.32 -38.11 -20.35
N ALA A 715 17.35 -37.05 -21.17
CA ALA A 715 18.57 -36.46 -21.71
C ALA A 715 19.33 -35.59 -20.70
N ILE A 716 18.63 -34.70 -19.97
CA ILE A 716 19.27 -33.69 -19.10
C ILE A 716 19.02 -33.87 -17.60
N GLY A 717 18.07 -34.73 -17.21
CA GLY A 717 17.64 -34.96 -15.84
C GLY A 717 16.19 -34.52 -15.59
N GLY A 718 15.42 -35.33 -14.83
CA GLY A 718 14.02 -35.02 -14.52
C GLY A 718 13.85 -33.73 -13.72
N ASP A 719 14.68 -33.53 -12.70
CA ASP A 719 14.70 -32.35 -11.83
C ASP A 719 15.24 -31.07 -12.52
N ALA A 720 15.61 -31.17 -13.81
CA ALA A 720 16.08 -30.06 -14.62
C ALA A 720 15.04 -29.59 -15.66
N VAL A 721 13.83 -30.15 -15.69
CA VAL A 721 12.79 -29.87 -16.69
C VAL A 721 11.50 -29.38 -16.02
N PHE A 722 11.30 -28.07 -16.00
CA PHE A 722 10.16 -27.37 -15.39
C PHE A 722 9.17 -26.89 -16.46
N VAL A 723 8.34 -27.79 -16.98
CA VAL A 723 7.27 -27.44 -17.92
C VAL A 723 5.95 -27.27 -17.17
N THR A 724 5.26 -26.15 -17.39
CA THR A 724 3.91 -25.88 -16.88
C THR A 724 2.96 -25.65 -18.07
N PRO A 725 2.48 -26.72 -18.75
CA PRO A 725 1.70 -26.58 -19.98
C PRO A 725 0.44 -25.74 -19.75
N GLY A 726 0.16 -24.79 -20.65
CA GLY A 726 -1.09 -24.03 -20.62
C GLY A 726 -1.13 -22.82 -19.68
N THR A 727 -0.08 -22.55 -18.88
CA THR A 727 0.02 -21.29 -18.11
C THR A 727 0.20 -20.05 -18.99
N ARG A 728 0.63 -20.23 -20.25
CA ARG A 728 1.02 -19.18 -21.21
C ARG A 728 2.11 -18.24 -20.72
N SER A 729 2.86 -18.69 -19.73
CA SER A 729 3.93 -17.94 -19.10
C SER A 729 4.91 -18.91 -18.49
N SER A 730 6.20 -18.65 -18.71
CA SER A 730 7.28 -19.35 -18.03
C SER A 730 7.53 -18.81 -16.62
N LEU A 731 6.83 -17.73 -16.21
CA LEU A 731 6.95 -17.13 -14.88
C LEU A 731 6.63 -18.10 -13.73
N PRO A 732 5.55 -18.91 -13.73
CA PRO A 732 5.25 -19.80 -12.60
C PRO A 732 6.36 -20.85 -12.40
N ALA A 733 6.85 -21.42 -13.50
CA ALA A 733 7.95 -22.41 -13.49
C ALA A 733 9.26 -21.81 -12.96
N VAL A 734 9.61 -20.60 -13.39
CA VAL A 734 10.82 -19.89 -12.92
C VAL A 734 10.68 -19.43 -11.47
N LEU A 735 9.54 -18.83 -11.09
CA LEU A 735 9.28 -18.33 -9.75
C LEU A 735 9.24 -19.43 -8.69
N ALA A 736 8.82 -20.64 -9.05
CA ALA A 736 8.88 -21.82 -8.19
C ALA A 736 10.33 -22.21 -7.81
N GLN A 737 11.33 -21.83 -8.62
CA GLN A 737 12.76 -22.07 -8.35
C GLN A 737 13.49 -20.85 -7.76
N CYS A 738 12.88 -19.66 -7.75
CA CYS A 738 13.49 -18.44 -7.22
C CYS A 738 13.47 -18.40 -5.68
N GLY A 739 14.63 -18.52 -5.04
CA GLY A 739 14.75 -18.57 -3.59
C GLY A 739 14.55 -17.23 -2.87
N ARG A 740 14.65 -16.09 -3.56
CA ARG A 740 14.55 -14.75 -2.95
C ARG A 740 13.61 -13.81 -3.72
N ARG A 741 12.32 -13.86 -3.38
CA ARG A 741 11.40 -12.77 -3.74
C ARG A 741 11.83 -11.47 -3.07
N SER A 742 11.87 -10.40 -3.85
CA SER A 742 12.19 -9.06 -3.39
C SER A 742 11.09 -8.12 -3.86
N ARG A 743 10.73 -7.10 -3.07
CA ARG A 743 9.63 -6.17 -3.42
C ARG A 743 9.72 -5.52 -4.81
N PHE A 744 10.91 -5.49 -5.42
CA PHE A 744 11.08 -5.06 -6.81
C PHE A 744 10.89 -6.22 -7.80
N SER A 745 11.36 -7.44 -7.49
CA SER A 745 10.98 -8.64 -8.25
C SER A 745 9.46 -8.83 -8.26
N ASP A 746 8.79 -8.66 -7.12
CA ASP A 746 7.33 -8.76 -7.01
C ASP A 746 6.65 -7.70 -7.90
N LYS A 747 7.13 -6.45 -7.87
CA LYS A 747 6.65 -5.39 -8.77
C LYS A 747 7.02 -5.58 -10.25
N LEU A 748 7.96 -6.47 -10.59
CA LEU A 748 8.18 -6.90 -11.98
C LEU A 748 7.18 -8.00 -12.39
N VAL A 749 6.84 -8.92 -11.48
CA VAL A 749 5.73 -9.88 -11.69
C VAL A 749 4.40 -9.15 -11.86
N ASP A 750 4.09 -8.19 -10.99
CA ASP A 750 2.87 -7.37 -11.09
C ASP A 750 2.79 -6.58 -12.41
N LEU A 751 3.92 -6.16 -12.98
CA LEU A 751 3.99 -5.49 -14.27
C LEU A 751 3.63 -6.45 -15.42
N VAL A 752 4.26 -7.63 -15.49
CA VAL A 752 4.01 -8.60 -16.57
C VAL A 752 2.60 -9.19 -16.48
N CYS A 753 2.13 -9.47 -15.27
CA CYS A 753 0.78 -9.97 -15.02
C CYS A 753 -0.31 -8.88 -15.11
N ALA A 754 0.06 -7.64 -15.43
CA ALA A 754 -0.79 -6.44 -15.46
C ALA A 754 -1.68 -6.25 -14.19
N ARG A 755 -1.17 -6.68 -13.03
CA ARG A 755 -1.69 -6.40 -11.68
C ARG A 755 -1.16 -5.05 -11.15
N PHE A 756 -0.52 -4.26 -12.02
CA PHE A 756 0.20 -3.04 -11.73
C PHE A 756 -0.69 -1.82 -11.53
N THR A 757 -0.42 -1.04 -10.48
CA THR A 757 -1.14 0.21 -10.19
C THR A 757 -1.02 1.19 -11.35
N GLN A 758 -2.06 2.01 -11.59
CA GLN A 758 -1.99 3.07 -12.61
C GLN A 758 -0.81 4.02 -12.38
N HIS A 759 -0.59 4.44 -11.14
CA HIS A 759 0.54 5.30 -10.78
C HIS A 759 1.89 4.70 -11.21
N ASP A 760 2.17 3.44 -10.87
CA ASP A 760 3.45 2.83 -11.21
C ASP A 760 3.55 2.50 -12.71
N PHE A 761 2.43 2.16 -13.36
CA PHE A 761 2.39 1.90 -14.81
C PHE A 761 2.69 3.16 -15.63
N GLU A 762 2.05 4.29 -15.32
CA GLU A 762 2.33 5.57 -15.97
C GLU A 762 3.75 6.06 -15.67
N ARG A 763 4.18 5.93 -14.41
CA ARG A 763 5.47 6.45 -13.92
C ARG A 763 6.69 5.68 -14.42
N TRP A 764 6.57 4.39 -14.69
CA TRP A 764 7.68 3.61 -15.28
C TRP A 764 7.24 2.36 -16.05
N GLY A 765 6.15 1.69 -15.66
CA GLY A 765 5.75 0.41 -16.25
C GLY A 765 5.59 0.46 -17.77
N ARG A 766 4.90 1.47 -18.32
CA ARG A 766 4.68 1.65 -19.77
C ARG A 766 5.98 1.74 -20.58
N VAL A 767 6.97 2.48 -20.08
CA VAL A 767 8.29 2.59 -20.74
C VAL A 767 9.02 1.25 -20.71
N TRP A 768 9.00 0.56 -19.56
CA TRP A 768 9.70 -0.70 -19.41
C TRP A 768 9.02 -1.88 -20.11
N TRP A 769 7.70 -1.85 -20.25
CA TRP A 769 6.92 -2.77 -21.06
C TRP A 769 7.28 -2.70 -22.55
N SER A 770 7.32 -1.47 -23.09
CA SER A 770 7.78 -1.22 -24.46
C SER A 770 9.25 -1.62 -24.67
N ARG A 771 10.12 -1.37 -23.67
CA ARG A 771 11.53 -1.81 -23.72
C ARG A 771 11.69 -3.33 -23.68
N LEU A 772 10.90 -4.07 -22.91
CA LEU A 772 10.91 -5.54 -22.92
C LEU A 772 10.54 -6.09 -24.31
N ALA A 773 9.53 -5.51 -24.97
CA ALA A 773 9.21 -5.85 -26.36
C ALA A 773 10.35 -5.48 -27.34
N SER A 774 11.00 -4.33 -27.15
CA SER A 774 12.17 -3.92 -27.95
C SER A 774 13.39 -4.82 -27.75
N VAL A 775 13.57 -5.39 -26.54
CA VAL A 775 14.59 -6.41 -26.26
C VAL A 775 14.24 -7.73 -26.93
N ALA A 776 13.00 -8.21 -26.76
CA ALA A 776 12.50 -9.42 -27.39
C ALA A 776 12.67 -9.41 -28.92
N SER A 777 12.40 -8.27 -29.57
CA SER A 777 12.52 -8.10 -31.03
C SER A 777 13.95 -8.16 -31.61
N ARG A 778 14.99 -8.24 -30.77
CA ARG A 778 16.40 -8.17 -31.20
C ARG A 778 17.17 -9.41 -30.72
N PRO A 779 17.49 -10.39 -31.59
CA PRO A 779 18.25 -11.58 -31.17
C PRO A 779 19.67 -11.25 -30.71
N GLY A 780 20.33 -12.19 -30.01
CA GLY A 780 21.70 -12.08 -29.50
C GLY A 780 21.79 -11.78 -28.00
N GLU A 781 22.96 -11.32 -27.52
CA GLU A 781 23.12 -10.95 -26.11
C GLU A 781 22.37 -9.64 -25.79
N ARG A 782 21.60 -9.65 -24.69
CA ARG A 782 20.74 -8.55 -24.24
C ARG A 782 20.99 -8.10 -22.80
N ARG A 783 22.03 -8.64 -22.14
CA ARG A 783 22.39 -8.29 -20.76
C ARG A 783 22.48 -6.77 -20.53
N ALA A 784 23.17 -6.05 -21.42
CA ALA A 784 23.35 -4.60 -21.31
C ALA A 784 22.04 -3.81 -21.47
N ASP A 785 21.15 -4.24 -22.38
CA ASP A 785 19.80 -3.64 -22.54
C ASP A 785 18.93 -3.83 -21.28
N LEU A 786 19.18 -4.90 -20.50
CA LEU A 786 18.41 -5.30 -19.32
C LEU A 786 19.02 -4.84 -17.98
N GLU A 787 20.25 -4.32 -17.96
CA GLU A 787 21.00 -3.99 -16.74
C GLU A 787 20.24 -3.09 -15.74
N PRO A 788 19.42 -2.09 -16.14
CA PRO A 788 18.63 -1.31 -15.17
C PRO A 788 17.55 -2.14 -14.45
N LEU A 789 16.99 -3.17 -15.09
CA LEU A 789 16.08 -4.12 -14.43
C LEU A 789 16.84 -5.08 -13.50
N LEU A 790 18.06 -5.48 -13.88
CA LEU A 790 18.91 -6.39 -13.10
C LEU A 790 19.46 -5.73 -11.82
N ALA A 791 20.06 -4.55 -11.93
CA ALA A 791 20.73 -3.86 -10.83
C ALA A 791 19.92 -2.74 -10.15
N GLY A 792 18.89 -2.20 -10.83
CA GLY A 792 18.18 -1.01 -10.39
C GLY A 792 17.14 -1.21 -9.29
N ARG A 793 16.33 -0.17 -9.09
CA ARG A 793 15.17 -0.10 -8.20
C ARG A 793 14.04 0.64 -8.92
N PRO A 794 12.76 0.53 -8.50
CA PRO A 794 11.65 1.29 -9.11
C PRO A 794 11.86 2.80 -9.12
N SER A 795 12.60 3.34 -8.14
CA SER A 795 13.00 4.77 -8.06
C SER A 795 13.98 5.23 -9.13
N ASP A 796 14.71 4.29 -9.73
CA ASP A 796 15.73 4.53 -10.74
C ASP A 796 15.13 4.24 -12.12
N LEU A 797 14.35 3.16 -12.27
CA LEU A 797 13.49 2.93 -13.44
C LEU A 797 12.57 4.12 -13.73
N ALA A 798 11.94 4.70 -12.71
CA ALA A 798 11.10 5.89 -12.84
C ALA A 798 11.88 7.18 -13.19
N ARG A 799 13.16 7.26 -12.83
CA ARG A 799 14.01 8.40 -13.22
C ARG A 799 14.41 8.29 -14.68
N GLU A 800 14.70 7.07 -15.13
CA GLU A 800 15.04 6.80 -16.52
C GLU A 800 13.80 6.91 -17.43
N ALA A 801 12.65 6.39 -16.99
CA ALA A 801 11.38 6.51 -17.71
C ALA A 801 10.95 7.98 -17.87
N ALA A 802 11.16 8.83 -16.85
CA ALA A 802 10.91 10.27 -16.93
C ALA A 802 11.93 11.05 -17.78
N ALA A 803 13.03 10.42 -18.21
CA ALA A 803 14.02 10.97 -19.14
C ALA A 803 13.96 10.35 -20.55
N ALA A 804 13.22 9.24 -20.70
CA ALA A 804 12.98 8.57 -21.98
C ALA A 804 11.79 9.19 -22.71
N GLN A 805 11.78 9.08 -24.04
CA GLN A 805 10.58 9.38 -24.81
C GLN A 805 9.46 8.39 -24.41
N THR A 806 8.28 8.92 -24.09
CA THR A 806 7.12 8.08 -23.79
C THR A 806 6.74 7.27 -25.05
N PRO A 807 6.68 5.93 -24.99
CA PRO A 807 6.25 5.13 -26.14
C PRO A 807 4.76 5.36 -26.43
N GLU A 808 4.33 5.08 -27.65
CA GLU A 808 2.93 5.20 -28.06
C GLU A 808 1.97 4.39 -27.16
N PRO A 809 0.66 4.71 -27.12
CA PRO A 809 -0.31 3.90 -26.42
C PRO A 809 -0.32 2.48 -27.00
N PRO A 810 -0.25 1.42 -26.16
CA PRO A 810 -0.32 0.05 -26.65
C PRO A 810 -1.73 -0.25 -27.19
N ALA A 811 -1.85 -1.13 -28.18
CA ALA A 811 -3.07 -1.31 -28.99
C ALA A 811 -4.31 -1.72 -28.17
N GLU A 812 -4.08 -2.38 -27.03
CA GLU A 812 -5.07 -2.73 -26.02
C GLU A 812 -5.84 -1.49 -25.51
N VAL A 813 -5.24 -0.30 -25.51
CA VAL A 813 -5.90 0.96 -25.11
C VAL A 813 -6.97 1.35 -26.12
N SER A 814 -6.68 1.33 -27.42
CA SER A 814 -7.68 1.60 -28.47
C SER A 814 -8.76 0.52 -28.48
N TYR A 815 -8.34 -0.76 -28.43
CA TYR A 815 -9.25 -1.90 -28.37
C TYR A 815 -10.29 -1.79 -27.25
N VAL A 816 -9.84 -1.44 -26.03
CA VAL A 816 -10.72 -1.26 -24.86
C VAL A 816 -11.51 0.06 -24.91
N ALA A 817 -11.00 1.12 -25.55
CA ALA A 817 -11.72 2.38 -25.69
C ALA A 817 -12.88 2.30 -26.70
N GLU A 818 -12.74 1.50 -27.76
CA GLU A 818 -13.69 1.38 -28.88
C GLU A 818 -14.87 0.42 -28.62
N ARG A 819 -14.81 -0.43 -27.58
CA ARG A 819 -15.75 -1.53 -27.34
C ARG A 819 -16.40 -1.44 -25.97
N ASP A 820 -17.68 -1.81 -25.86
CA ASP A 820 -18.32 -1.98 -24.55
C ASP A 820 -18.26 -3.42 -24.08
N PHE A 821 -17.93 -3.60 -22.81
CA PHE A 821 -17.66 -4.91 -22.19
C PHE A 821 -18.74 -5.27 -21.17
N ARG A 822 -19.00 -6.56 -21.00
CA ARG A 822 -19.98 -7.05 -20.02
C ARG A 822 -19.49 -6.79 -18.61
N LEU A 823 -20.29 -6.07 -17.82
CA LEU A 823 -20.08 -5.88 -16.39
C LEU A 823 -20.97 -6.83 -15.58
N VAL A 824 -20.43 -7.37 -14.50
CA VAL A 824 -21.13 -8.19 -13.51
C VAL A 824 -20.93 -7.56 -12.14
N HIS A 825 -22.02 -7.28 -11.43
CA HIS A 825 -22.01 -6.62 -10.13
C HIS A 825 -22.51 -7.57 -9.04
N PHE A 826 -21.75 -7.74 -7.96
CA PHE A 826 -22.10 -8.63 -6.86
C PHE A 826 -21.42 -8.18 -5.55
N GLY A 827 -22.15 -8.15 -4.44
CA GLY A 827 -21.59 -7.86 -3.12
C GLY A 827 -20.88 -6.51 -2.93
N GLY A 828 -21.10 -5.53 -3.82
CA GLY A 828 -20.34 -4.27 -3.85
C GLY A 828 -19.01 -4.35 -4.61
N LEU A 829 -18.71 -5.50 -5.22
CA LEU A 829 -17.65 -5.68 -6.23
C LEU A 829 -18.24 -5.53 -7.64
N SER A 830 -17.34 -5.24 -8.58
CA SER A 830 -17.58 -5.10 -10.01
C SER A 830 -16.52 -5.92 -10.77
N LEU A 831 -16.97 -6.78 -11.67
CA LEU A 831 -16.14 -7.60 -12.54
C LEU A 831 -16.42 -7.24 -14.00
N VAL A 832 -15.37 -6.96 -14.78
CA VAL A 832 -15.46 -6.78 -16.24
C VAL A 832 -15.05 -8.05 -16.98
N VAL A 833 -15.86 -8.47 -17.95
CA VAL A 833 -15.61 -9.66 -18.79
C VAL A 833 -15.01 -9.20 -20.11
N VAL A 834 -13.81 -9.68 -20.42
CA VAL A 834 -12.96 -9.13 -21.49
C VAL A 834 -12.54 -10.24 -22.46
N PRO A 835 -13.30 -10.50 -23.54
CA PRO A 835 -12.75 -11.19 -24.71
C PRO A 835 -11.63 -10.33 -25.34
N VAL A 836 -10.57 -10.98 -25.82
CA VAL A 836 -9.38 -10.33 -26.38
C VAL A 836 -8.95 -11.05 -27.67
N PRO A 837 -8.70 -10.34 -28.78
CA PRO A 837 -8.11 -10.94 -29.98
C PRO A 837 -6.78 -11.66 -29.69
N PRO A 838 -6.43 -12.74 -30.43
CA PRO A 838 -5.18 -13.48 -30.19
C PRO A 838 -3.90 -12.64 -30.39
N GLU A 839 -3.98 -11.54 -31.13
CA GLU A 839 -2.87 -10.60 -31.37
C GLU A 839 -2.68 -9.53 -30.27
N LEU A 840 -3.57 -9.45 -29.26
CA LEU A 840 -3.51 -8.47 -28.18
C LEU A 840 -3.19 -9.11 -26.82
N ASP A 841 -2.51 -8.37 -25.95
CA ASP A 841 -2.10 -8.86 -24.64
C ASP A 841 -3.29 -8.95 -23.66
N VAL A 842 -3.68 -10.18 -23.30
CA VAL A 842 -4.85 -10.44 -22.45
C VAL A 842 -4.74 -9.80 -21.06
N HIS A 843 -3.55 -9.77 -20.47
CA HIS A 843 -3.34 -9.16 -19.14
C HIS A 843 -3.49 -7.64 -19.22
N LEU A 844 -2.85 -7.01 -20.22
CA LEU A 844 -2.93 -5.55 -20.40
C LEU A 844 -4.34 -5.09 -20.80
N ALA A 845 -5.02 -5.81 -21.71
CA ALA A 845 -6.41 -5.54 -22.07
C ALA A 845 -7.34 -5.67 -20.84
N ALA A 846 -7.17 -6.71 -20.03
CA ALA A 846 -7.92 -6.88 -18.77
C ALA A 846 -7.69 -5.70 -17.82
N ARG A 847 -6.44 -5.26 -17.65
CA ARG A 847 -6.07 -4.11 -16.80
C ARG A 847 -6.71 -2.81 -17.29
N VAL A 848 -6.61 -2.49 -18.59
CA VAL A 848 -7.20 -1.25 -19.14
C VAL A 848 -8.72 -1.29 -19.03
N ALA A 849 -9.35 -2.46 -19.16
CA ALA A 849 -10.79 -2.62 -18.92
C ALA A 849 -11.17 -2.37 -17.45
N ARG A 850 -10.42 -2.92 -16.47
CA ARG A 850 -10.65 -2.63 -15.04
C ARG A 850 -10.56 -1.14 -14.76
N GLU A 851 -9.53 -0.48 -15.29
CA GLU A 851 -9.31 0.96 -15.16
C GLU A 851 -10.47 1.77 -15.77
N ARG A 852 -10.89 1.46 -17.02
CA ARG A 852 -11.99 2.15 -17.72
C ARG A 852 -13.32 2.09 -16.96
N TYR A 853 -13.66 0.94 -16.39
CA TYR A 853 -14.97 0.72 -15.76
C TYR A 853 -14.96 0.88 -14.23
N GLY A 854 -13.80 1.13 -13.61
CA GLY A 854 -13.66 1.08 -12.15
C GLY A 854 -13.98 -0.31 -11.58
N ALA A 855 -13.66 -1.37 -12.32
CA ALA A 855 -13.94 -2.75 -11.92
C ALA A 855 -12.84 -3.27 -10.99
N ALA A 856 -13.22 -3.79 -9.82
CA ALA A 856 -12.28 -4.40 -8.88
C ALA A 856 -11.66 -5.70 -9.42
N LEU A 857 -12.38 -6.38 -10.32
CA LEU A 857 -12.03 -7.66 -10.92
C LEU A 857 -12.14 -7.59 -12.45
N SER A 858 -11.39 -8.46 -13.14
CA SER A 858 -11.59 -8.78 -14.55
C SER A 858 -11.48 -10.28 -14.78
N LEU A 859 -12.37 -10.81 -15.62
CA LEU A 859 -12.27 -12.16 -16.19
C LEU A 859 -12.00 -12.01 -17.69
N ALA A 860 -10.76 -12.24 -18.10
CA ALA A 860 -10.29 -12.01 -19.46
C ALA A 860 -9.86 -13.31 -20.14
N PHE A 861 -10.03 -13.42 -21.45
CA PHE A 861 -9.73 -14.62 -22.23
C PHE A 861 -9.53 -14.26 -23.70
N HIS A 862 -8.82 -15.10 -24.46
CA HIS A 862 -8.71 -14.87 -25.90
C HIS A 862 -9.95 -15.39 -26.65
N GLU A 863 -10.30 -14.76 -27.77
CA GLU A 863 -11.45 -15.19 -28.56
C GLU A 863 -11.24 -16.59 -29.16
N GLY A 864 -12.19 -17.51 -28.91
CA GLY A 864 -12.12 -18.91 -29.34
C GLY A 864 -11.31 -19.83 -28.42
N ASP A 865 -10.90 -19.35 -27.25
CA ASP A 865 -9.99 -20.02 -26.32
C ASP A 865 -10.71 -20.72 -25.14
N ASP A 866 -10.01 -21.65 -24.50
CA ASP A 866 -10.44 -22.36 -23.28
C ASP A 866 -9.87 -21.73 -21.98
N LEU A 867 -8.84 -20.88 -22.05
CA LEU A 867 -8.20 -20.30 -20.84
C LEU A 867 -8.83 -18.97 -20.41
N LEU A 868 -9.45 -18.96 -19.22
CA LEU A 868 -9.84 -17.73 -18.54
C LEU A 868 -8.75 -17.26 -17.56
N VAL A 869 -8.56 -15.95 -17.49
CA VAL A 869 -7.63 -15.26 -16.58
C VAL A 869 -8.45 -14.38 -15.63
N LEU A 870 -8.49 -14.73 -14.34
CA LEU A 870 -9.10 -13.92 -13.29
C LEU A 870 -8.03 -13.03 -12.65
N CYS A 871 -8.28 -11.73 -12.57
CA CYS A 871 -7.34 -10.75 -12.01
C CYS A 871 -8.06 -9.69 -11.17
N ALA A 872 -7.41 -9.28 -10.08
CA ALA A 872 -7.80 -8.17 -9.21
C ALA A 872 -6.72 -7.08 -9.22
N ASP A 873 -7.11 -5.82 -8.95
CA ASP A 873 -6.16 -4.74 -8.70
C ASP A 873 -5.60 -4.79 -7.28
N GLU A 874 -4.29 -4.55 -7.12
CA GLU A 874 -3.63 -4.39 -5.82
C GLU A 874 -3.98 -3.02 -5.20
N GLN A 875 -5.23 -2.83 -4.77
CA GLN A 875 -5.69 -1.58 -4.17
C GLN A 875 -5.06 -1.36 -2.78
N THR A 876 -4.20 -0.35 -2.68
CA THR A 876 -3.51 0.07 -1.44
C THR A 876 -4.48 0.69 -0.41
N GLY A 877 -5.33 -0.14 0.21
CA GLY A 877 -6.27 0.30 1.24
C GLY A 877 -7.38 -0.66 1.63
N ARG A 878 -7.76 -1.61 0.75
CA ARG A 878 -8.81 -2.62 1.03
C ARG A 878 -8.18 -3.98 1.40
N ARG A 879 -9.00 -5.01 1.63
CA ARG A 879 -8.52 -6.41 1.60
C ARG A 879 -8.05 -6.72 0.17
N SER A 880 -6.96 -7.46 0.03
CA SER A 880 -6.57 -8.06 -1.25
C SER A 880 -7.57 -9.17 -1.58
N LEU A 881 -8.19 -9.12 -2.76
CA LEU A 881 -9.14 -10.16 -3.16
C LEU A 881 -8.40 -11.48 -3.42
N ASP A 882 -8.82 -12.56 -2.77
CA ASP A 882 -8.19 -13.87 -2.95
C ASP A 882 -8.75 -14.56 -4.21
N VAL A 883 -8.21 -14.14 -5.35
CA VAL A 883 -8.53 -14.73 -6.65
C VAL A 883 -8.01 -16.17 -6.79
N LEU A 884 -7.04 -16.58 -5.96
CA LEU A 884 -6.42 -17.91 -6.00
C LEU A 884 -7.31 -18.95 -5.30
N ALA A 885 -7.80 -18.61 -4.10
CA ALA A 885 -8.83 -19.39 -3.43
C ALA A 885 -10.12 -19.51 -4.29
N MET A 886 -10.40 -18.52 -5.15
CA MET A 886 -11.49 -18.59 -6.12
C MET A 886 -11.21 -19.54 -7.31
N SER A 887 -9.99 -19.55 -7.90
CA SER A 887 -9.65 -20.55 -8.93
C SER A 887 -9.63 -21.97 -8.36
N GLU A 888 -9.09 -22.17 -7.16
CA GLU A 888 -9.17 -23.45 -6.44
C GLU A 888 -10.63 -23.88 -6.17
N HIS A 889 -11.50 -22.97 -5.73
CA HIS A 889 -12.92 -23.26 -5.52
C HIS A 889 -13.63 -23.68 -6.81
N LEU A 890 -13.40 -22.97 -7.91
CA LEU A 890 -13.99 -23.29 -9.21
C LEU A 890 -13.53 -24.65 -9.73
N ALA A 891 -12.23 -24.97 -9.61
CA ALA A 891 -11.67 -26.28 -9.95
C ALA A 891 -12.19 -27.41 -9.05
N ALA A 892 -12.42 -27.14 -7.76
CA ALA A 892 -13.01 -28.12 -6.83
C ALA A 892 -14.51 -28.35 -7.06
N LYS A 893 -15.20 -27.39 -7.69
CA LYS A 893 -16.65 -27.43 -7.95
C LYS A 893 -17.03 -28.01 -9.32
N HIS A 894 -16.21 -27.78 -10.35
CA HIS A 894 -16.51 -28.13 -11.74
C HIS A 894 -15.51 -29.14 -12.31
N ASP A 895 -15.98 -30.31 -12.73
CA ASP A 895 -15.15 -31.38 -13.32
C ASP A 895 -14.55 -31.02 -14.70
N TRP A 896 -14.97 -29.88 -15.27
CA TRP A 896 -14.47 -29.29 -16.50
C TRP A 896 -13.54 -28.08 -16.30
N ILE A 897 -13.19 -27.75 -15.05
CA ILE A 897 -12.16 -26.77 -14.71
C ILE A 897 -10.93 -27.50 -14.16
N GLU A 898 -9.72 -26.99 -14.42
CA GLU A 898 -8.46 -27.54 -13.91
C GLU A 898 -7.75 -26.51 -12.99
N ALA A 899 -7.15 -26.97 -11.90
CA ALA A 899 -6.32 -26.13 -11.04
C ALA A 899 -4.91 -25.97 -11.65
N MET A 900 -4.41 -24.75 -11.72
CA MET A 900 -3.15 -24.40 -12.39
C MET A 900 -2.06 -23.97 -11.39
N PRO A 901 -0.77 -23.90 -11.79
CA PRO A 901 0.29 -23.33 -10.96
C PRO A 901 0.23 -21.79 -10.91
N GLU A 902 0.13 -21.20 -9.72
CA GLU A 902 -0.18 -19.77 -9.53
C GLU A 902 0.92 -18.99 -8.78
N ALA A 903 2.20 -19.39 -8.92
CA ALA A 903 3.33 -18.77 -8.22
C ALA A 903 3.59 -17.28 -8.56
N ASP A 904 2.97 -16.78 -9.63
CA ASP A 904 2.95 -15.36 -10.05
C ASP A 904 1.73 -14.57 -9.51
N HIS A 905 0.85 -15.21 -8.75
CA HIS A 905 -0.41 -14.68 -8.21
C HIS A 905 -1.43 -14.28 -9.30
N VAL A 906 -1.45 -15.01 -10.41
CA VAL A 906 -2.48 -14.92 -11.45
C VAL A 906 -3.36 -16.16 -11.42
N ALA A 907 -4.65 -15.95 -11.11
CA ALA A 907 -5.65 -17.01 -11.12
C ALA A 907 -5.95 -17.43 -12.56
N ARG A 908 -5.60 -18.67 -12.90
CA ARG A 908 -5.75 -19.25 -14.24
C ARG A 908 -6.79 -20.35 -14.19
N ILE A 909 -7.84 -20.22 -15.00
CA ILE A 909 -9.03 -21.08 -14.95
C ILE A 909 -9.23 -21.66 -16.37
N PRO A 910 -8.62 -22.82 -16.69
CA PRO A 910 -8.86 -23.52 -17.94
C PRO A 910 -10.26 -24.13 -17.90
N VAL A 911 -11.14 -23.63 -18.78
CA VAL A 911 -12.52 -24.11 -18.96
C VAL A 911 -12.56 -24.99 -20.19
N ARG A 912 -12.55 -26.31 -19.99
CA ARG A 912 -12.49 -27.28 -21.10
C ARG A 912 -13.64 -27.04 -22.10
N ARG A 913 -13.31 -26.90 -23.38
CA ARG A 913 -14.22 -26.73 -24.52
C ARG A 913 -15.15 -25.52 -24.39
N LEU A 914 -14.67 -24.40 -23.86
CA LEU A 914 -15.45 -23.16 -23.70
C LEU A 914 -16.05 -22.70 -25.05
N ALA A 915 -15.29 -22.79 -26.14
CA ALA A 915 -15.75 -22.43 -27.49
C ALA A 915 -16.91 -23.32 -28.01
N LEU A 916 -17.13 -24.51 -27.44
CA LEU A 916 -18.26 -25.40 -27.75
C LEU A 916 -19.39 -25.33 -26.71
N HIS A 917 -19.10 -24.78 -25.54
CA HIS A 917 -19.98 -24.71 -24.37
C HIS A 917 -19.94 -23.30 -23.74
N PRO A 918 -20.36 -22.25 -24.47
CA PRO A 918 -20.29 -20.86 -23.99
C PRO A 918 -21.10 -20.62 -22.70
N GLU A 919 -22.10 -21.46 -22.40
CA GLU A 919 -22.84 -21.46 -21.14
C GLU A 919 -21.94 -21.59 -19.90
N ARG A 920 -20.76 -22.22 -20.04
CA ARG A 920 -19.78 -22.38 -18.95
C ARG A 920 -19.20 -21.05 -18.47
N LEU A 921 -19.15 -20.03 -19.33
CA LEU A 921 -18.75 -18.68 -18.91
C LEU A 921 -19.80 -18.07 -17.96
N ASP A 922 -21.09 -18.31 -18.20
CA ASP A 922 -22.15 -17.85 -17.31
C ASP A 922 -22.16 -18.62 -15.98
N GLU A 923 -21.85 -19.93 -15.99
CA GLU A 923 -21.68 -20.73 -14.78
C GLU A 923 -20.48 -20.25 -13.93
N VAL A 924 -19.30 -20.02 -14.54
CA VAL A 924 -18.14 -19.41 -13.86
C VAL A 924 -18.48 -18.04 -13.28
N LEU A 925 -19.18 -17.18 -14.04
CA LEU A 925 -19.54 -15.84 -13.58
C LEU A 925 -20.56 -15.85 -12.43
N ALA A 926 -21.54 -16.76 -12.45
CA ALA A 926 -22.48 -16.96 -11.35
C ALA A 926 -21.78 -17.47 -10.07
N ASP A 927 -20.77 -18.30 -10.22
CA ASP A 927 -20.02 -18.88 -9.10
C ASP A 927 -19.01 -17.90 -8.50
N ILE A 928 -18.30 -17.11 -9.32
CA ILE A 928 -17.50 -15.98 -8.83
C ILE A 928 -18.40 -14.97 -8.08
N ALA A 929 -19.62 -14.74 -8.57
CA ALA A 929 -20.56 -13.80 -7.97
C ALA A 929 -21.17 -14.29 -6.65
N THR A 930 -21.39 -15.61 -6.49
CA THR A 930 -21.97 -16.21 -5.28
C THR A 930 -20.92 -16.60 -4.24
N GLY A 931 -19.74 -17.08 -4.66
CA GLY A 931 -18.58 -17.39 -3.82
C GLY A 931 -17.84 -16.17 -3.28
N ARG A 932 -18.51 -15.00 -3.18
CA ARG A 932 -17.95 -13.70 -2.79
C ARG A 932 -17.19 -13.71 -1.45
N SER A 933 -17.57 -14.58 -0.50
CA SER A 933 -16.82 -14.76 0.75
C SER A 933 -15.40 -15.27 0.53
N ILE A 934 -15.18 -16.14 -0.46
CA ILE A 934 -13.86 -16.72 -0.79
C ILE A 934 -12.93 -15.63 -1.33
N LEU A 935 -13.46 -14.69 -2.12
CA LEU A 935 -12.71 -13.52 -2.59
C LEU A 935 -12.38 -12.53 -1.46
N ASP A 936 -13.20 -12.45 -0.41
CA ASP A 936 -13.00 -11.48 0.69
C ASP A 936 -12.03 -11.97 1.77
N GLY A 937 -11.76 -13.28 1.90
CA GLY A 937 -10.90 -13.88 2.93
C GLY A 937 -11.53 -13.93 4.33
#